data_AF-A0A2V7WGQ1-F1
#
_entry.id   AF-A0A2V7WGQ1-F1
#
_cell.length_a   1.000
_cell.length_b   1.000
_cell.length_c   1.000
_cell.angle_alpha   90.00
_cell.angle_beta   90.00
_cell.angle_gamma   90.00
#
_symmetry.space_group_name_H-M   'P 1'
#
loop_
_entity.id
_entity.type
_entity.pdbx_description
1 polymer ?
#
loop_
_entity_poly.entity_id
_entity_poly.type
_entity_poly.pdbx_seq_one_letter_code
_entity_poly.pdbx_strand_id
1 'polypeptide(L)'
;MNRPRFLSAALLFVAVAGMAACATGPTAKPAAGPAPAPATAAAPTPIPERRGRRGAPPPVPVPTPSLPSGILYRVGLKSDLPELSYGSAGEPWTVVSGGRAELLRGPIVFRPEGVPSGSPRFSVQAAAFSQEQPARRALEKLSADLQVPGTVAFSADRGVYRVLLGSFDTRVTAEAFAAKVRGSGRDAVVFEGTPRGAAAGAAAVIVATPEDGSPRRLASPIEIFPAPSGPGVPGSVSFEEKPYRGSLLVLTNPRGTLNVVDRLDLDEYLYGVVPAEMGPKRYDEIEALKAQAVAARTYALAHRGQFESEGYDLCGTGKCQAYSGLSAEDPLSNGAVDSTRGLVLASGGTFADALFVSTCGGRTENVENVFIGEAAPYLVSVECGELATTTLAGARPRRSPPSGWSALEWRGDVLAHHSSRRRGGGGRAAWVETAQRFAGIDHRAAPAASLAPAAVYPSIVQAFQLSEARAVHVGAREQRYYSEFPPATGRLTGAAREAYAFLLRFRLGAAELLPPPDRSLSEEEYAGLLFSAAVRLLGVTEVSGRFVSREGANVWARTAEGRVGLPVDPDLPLARRVGDRWFASSSLTLRAGDRLRWWKRGNQVLALWVELDPAGPSFERESSWTEWVRRVSGRELARRMAARVSGTEVRDLVVAKRSPSGRVIEMRVVTDAAEITLKGFDVRQALEVPEMLFTFSRTKGPQGEVEFVFLGRGWGHGVGLCQNGAYGMALAGSTYDAILRHYYPGVEIVAAASVKPAALPSLR
;
A
#
# COMPACT_ATOMS: atom_id res chain seq x y z
N MET A 1 50.12 22.86 7.69
CA MET A 1 49.66 24.17 7.16
C MET A 1 48.27 24.02 6.56
N ASN A 2 47.38 24.96 6.92
CA ASN A 2 46.04 25.30 6.44
C ASN A 2 45.35 24.55 5.27
N ARG A 3 44.14 24.03 5.56
CA ARG A 3 42.89 24.09 4.75
C ARG A 3 42.53 25.57 4.42
N PRO A 4 41.65 25.97 3.45
CA PRO A 4 40.29 25.42 3.24
C PRO A 4 39.65 25.50 1.81
N ARG A 5 38.65 24.66 1.46
CA ARG A 5 37.17 24.90 1.31
C ARG A 5 36.61 25.50 -0.02
N PHE A 6 35.72 24.71 -0.64
CA PHE A 6 34.35 25.01 -1.12
C PHE A 6 33.98 25.91 -2.34
N LEU A 7 32.88 25.46 -2.97
CA LEU A 7 31.75 26.19 -3.60
C LEU A 7 31.84 26.70 -5.06
N SER A 8 31.18 25.94 -5.94
CA SER A 8 30.11 26.32 -6.89
C SER A 8 30.28 27.40 -7.99
N ALA A 9 29.61 27.11 -9.12
CA ALA A 9 28.83 28.00 -10.01
C ALA A 9 29.16 27.82 -11.51
N ALA A 10 28.09 27.79 -12.30
CA ALA A 10 28.07 27.60 -13.74
C ALA A 10 28.69 28.76 -14.55
N LEU A 11 29.14 28.50 -15.78
CA LEU A 11 28.49 29.04 -16.98
C LEU A 11 28.98 28.39 -18.30
N LEU A 12 28.11 28.50 -19.30
CA LEU A 12 28.34 28.60 -20.76
C LEU A 12 29.78 28.45 -21.31
N PHE A 13 29.91 27.65 -22.39
CA PHE A 13 30.80 27.98 -23.50
C PHE A 13 30.13 27.72 -24.86
N VAL A 14 30.17 28.74 -25.71
CA VAL A 14 29.87 28.66 -27.15
C VAL A 14 31.20 28.78 -27.89
N ALA A 15 31.40 27.96 -28.92
CA ALA A 15 32.43 28.20 -29.95
C ALA A 15 31.93 27.71 -31.31
N VAL A 16 32.20 28.49 -32.36
CA VAL A 16 31.63 28.35 -33.72
C VAL A 16 32.74 28.46 -34.76
N ALA A 17 32.73 27.57 -35.76
CA ALA A 17 33.22 27.69 -37.16
C ALA A 17 33.01 26.32 -37.82
N GLY A 18 32.66 26.10 -39.09
CA GLY A 18 32.67 26.85 -40.36
C GLY A 18 33.03 25.82 -41.46
N MET A 19 32.66 25.87 -42.76
CA MET A 19 32.04 26.89 -43.63
C MET A 19 31.58 26.24 -44.98
N ALA A 20 30.94 27.05 -45.86
CA ALA A 20 30.69 26.86 -47.32
C ALA A 20 29.55 25.89 -47.76
N ALA A 21 28.76 26.08 -48.84
CA ALA A 21 28.45 27.19 -49.78
C ALA A 21 27.28 26.73 -50.74
N CYS A 22 26.48 27.51 -51.49
CA CYS A 22 26.33 28.97 -51.65
C CYS A 22 24.92 29.42 -52.22
N ALA A 23 24.84 30.67 -52.69
CA ALA A 23 23.79 31.47 -53.35
C ALA A 23 23.22 30.92 -54.70
N THR A 24 22.10 31.39 -55.30
CA THR A 24 21.70 32.79 -55.68
C THR A 24 20.17 33.08 -55.81
N GLY A 25 19.76 34.37 -55.81
CA GLY A 25 18.42 34.90 -56.19
C GLY A 25 18.44 35.63 -57.57
N PRO A 26 17.59 36.65 -57.90
CA PRO A 26 16.59 37.42 -57.13
C PRO A 26 15.23 37.72 -57.88
N THR A 27 14.51 38.81 -57.54
CA THR A 27 13.12 39.18 -57.94
C THR A 27 12.96 40.48 -58.77
N ALA A 28 11.88 40.65 -59.57
CA ALA A 28 11.33 41.96 -60.04
C ALA A 28 9.88 41.90 -60.66
N LYS A 29 9.20 43.07 -60.79
CA LYS A 29 7.79 43.32 -61.25
C LYS A 29 7.66 43.87 -62.70
N PRO A 30 6.45 43.79 -63.33
CA PRO A 30 5.66 44.95 -63.87
C PRO A 30 4.12 44.81 -63.59
N ALA A 31 3.12 45.65 -63.99
CA ALA A 31 2.97 47.07 -64.40
C ALA A 31 1.49 47.57 -64.15
N ALA A 32 0.78 48.26 -65.09
CA ALA A 32 -0.58 48.87 -64.92
C ALA A 32 -1.51 48.77 -66.19
N GLY A 33 -2.79 49.18 -66.10
CA GLY A 33 -3.84 49.04 -67.18
C GLY A 33 -4.66 50.32 -67.51
N PRO A 34 -5.88 50.24 -68.13
CA PRO A 34 -6.77 51.40 -68.43
C PRO A 34 -8.27 51.27 -68.00
N ALA A 35 -9.09 52.33 -68.20
CA ALA A 35 -10.52 52.49 -67.81
C ALA A 35 -11.30 53.35 -68.88
N PRO A 36 -12.53 53.93 -68.72
CA PRO A 36 -13.69 53.74 -67.80
C PRO A 36 -15.14 53.82 -68.44
N ALA A 37 -16.19 53.77 -67.58
CA ALA A 37 -17.51 54.48 -67.61
C ALA A 37 -18.74 53.88 -68.38
N PRO A 38 -20.02 54.23 -68.05
CA PRO A 38 -20.52 55.24 -67.09
C PRO A 38 -21.49 54.72 -65.99
N ALA A 39 -22.08 55.64 -65.20
CA ALA A 39 -22.84 55.38 -63.97
C ALA A 39 -24.38 55.48 -64.10
N THR A 40 -25.10 54.97 -63.10
CA THR A 40 -26.52 55.27 -62.84
C THR A 40 -26.81 55.38 -61.33
N ALA A 41 -27.91 56.06 -60.98
CA ALA A 41 -28.09 56.74 -59.68
C ALA A 41 -28.52 55.86 -58.49
N ALA A 42 -28.38 56.43 -57.29
CA ALA A 42 -28.73 55.82 -56.01
C ALA A 42 -30.25 55.81 -55.71
N ALA A 43 -30.66 54.84 -54.88
CA ALA A 43 -31.96 54.76 -54.22
C ALA A 43 -31.76 54.36 -52.73
N PRO A 44 -32.71 54.67 -51.82
CA PRO A 44 -32.38 54.89 -50.40
C PRO A 44 -32.28 53.64 -49.52
N THR A 45 -31.60 53.83 -48.39
CA THR A 45 -31.33 52.85 -47.32
C THR A 45 -32.61 52.28 -46.70
N PRO A 46 -32.75 50.95 -46.55
CA PRO A 46 -33.76 50.36 -45.69
C PRO A 46 -33.41 50.55 -44.21
N ILE A 47 -34.44 50.85 -43.40
CA ILE A 47 -34.35 50.94 -41.94
C ILE A 47 -33.92 49.56 -41.38
N PRO A 48 -32.99 49.49 -40.40
CA PRO A 48 -32.58 48.20 -39.83
C PRO A 48 -33.75 47.53 -39.11
N GLU A 49 -34.11 46.33 -39.56
CA GLU A 49 -35.13 45.52 -38.91
C GLU A 49 -34.76 45.23 -37.45
N ARG A 50 -35.78 45.23 -36.58
CA ARG A 50 -35.63 44.84 -35.18
C ARG A 50 -34.99 43.46 -35.09
N ARG A 51 -33.83 43.37 -34.42
CA ARG A 51 -33.26 42.09 -33.98
C ARG A 51 -34.34 41.26 -33.29
N GLY A 52 -34.75 40.16 -33.92
CA GLY A 52 -35.57 39.14 -33.28
C GLY A 52 -34.89 38.69 -32.00
N ARG A 53 -35.67 38.51 -30.94
CA ARG A 53 -35.17 37.94 -29.66
C ARG A 53 -34.51 36.60 -29.98
N ARG A 54 -33.21 36.45 -29.70
CA ARG A 54 -32.62 35.10 -29.59
C ARG A 54 -33.46 34.36 -28.56
N GLY A 55 -34.05 33.23 -28.95
CA GLY A 55 -34.70 32.34 -28.01
C GLY A 55 -33.73 31.96 -26.89
N ALA A 56 -34.23 31.78 -25.68
CA ALA A 56 -33.40 31.27 -24.59
C ALA A 56 -32.75 29.94 -25.05
N PRO A 57 -31.48 29.68 -24.70
CA PRO A 57 -30.88 28.38 -24.97
C PRO A 57 -31.74 27.27 -24.33
N PRO A 58 -31.82 26.08 -24.96
CA PRO A 58 -32.60 24.98 -24.41
C PRO A 58 -32.11 24.64 -22.99
N PRO A 59 -33.03 24.26 -22.07
CA PRO A 59 -32.65 23.95 -20.70
C PRO A 59 -31.68 22.77 -20.66
N VAL A 60 -30.62 22.90 -19.87
CA VAL A 60 -29.67 21.80 -19.64
C VAL A 60 -30.40 20.72 -18.82
N PRO A 61 -30.39 19.44 -19.26
CA PRO A 61 -30.98 18.37 -18.47
C PRO A 61 -30.16 18.13 -17.20
N VAL A 62 -30.84 17.82 -16.08
CA VAL A 62 -30.16 17.36 -14.87
C VAL A 62 -29.56 15.97 -15.15
N PRO A 63 -28.25 15.74 -14.93
CA PRO A 63 -27.65 14.43 -15.13
C PRO A 63 -28.23 13.38 -14.19
N THR A 64 -28.47 12.18 -14.73
CA THR A 64 -28.85 11.01 -13.92
C THR A 64 -27.63 10.08 -13.82
N PRO A 65 -27.00 9.94 -12.64
CA PRO A 65 -25.86 9.03 -12.48
C PRO A 65 -26.30 7.57 -12.65
N SER A 66 -25.40 6.73 -13.16
CA SER A 66 -25.56 5.27 -13.12
C SER A 66 -25.41 4.77 -11.69
N LEU A 67 -26.33 3.93 -11.22
CA LEU A 67 -26.29 3.38 -9.86
C LEU A 67 -26.29 1.84 -9.87
N PRO A 68 -25.13 1.18 -10.15
CA PRO A 68 -25.02 -0.28 -10.16
C PRO A 68 -25.49 -0.98 -8.88
N SER A 69 -25.27 -0.38 -7.70
CA SER A 69 -25.77 -0.89 -6.42
C SER A 69 -27.19 -0.42 -6.07
N GLY A 70 -27.69 0.62 -6.75
CA GLY A 70 -28.91 1.34 -6.39
C GLY A 70 -28.76 2.27 -5.18
N ILE A 71 -27.56 2.42 -4.61
CA ILE A 71 -27.29 3.18 -3.38
C ILE A 71 -26.31 4.31 -3.68
N LEU A 72 -26.81 5.55 -3.63
CA LEU A 72 -25.95 6.75 -3.62
C LEU A 72 -25.23 6.90 -2.28
N TYR A 73 -23.93 7.16 -2.34
CA TYR A 73 -23.04 7.33 -1.20
C TYR A 73 -22.27 8.65 -1.28
N ARG A 74 -22.01 9.29 -0.13
CA ARG A 74 -21.32 10.58 -0.03
C ARG A 74 -20.04 10.44 0.79
N VAL A 75 -18.90 10.74 0.18
CA VAL A 75 -17.58 10.66 0.83
C VAL A 75 -17.02 12.06 1.03
N GLY A 76 -16.82 12.48 2.28
CA GLY A 76 -16.14 13.74 2.59
C GLY A 76 -14.69 13.71 2.12
N LEU A 77 -14.35 14.58 1.16
CA LEU A 77 -13.00 14.76 0.63
C LEU A 77 -12.27 15.90 1.33
N LYS A 78 -12.96 17.03 1.52
CA LYS A 78 -12.43 18.23 2.17
C LYS A 78 -13.48 18.82 3.09
N SER A 79 -13.04 19.33 4.23
CA SER A 79 -13.87 20.19 5.07
C SER A 79 -13.31 21.60 5.09
N ASP A 80 -14.19 22.55 5.36
CA ASP A 80 -13.82 23.87 5.86
C ASP A 80 -13.04 24.78 4.90
N LEU A 81 -13.38 24.73 3.61
CA LEU A 81 -12.88 25.70 2.64
C LEU A 81 -13.64 27.04 2.74
N PRO A 82 -12.97 28.20 2.82
CA PRO A 82 -13.63 29.49 2.67
C PRO A 82 -14.07 29.75 1.21
N GLU A 83 -13.43 29.07 0.26
CA GLU A 83 -13.59 29.22 -1.18
C GLU A 83 -13.12 27.93 -1.89
N LEU A 84 -13.78 27.56 -2.99
CA LEU A 84 -13.37 26.51 -3.90
C LEU A 84 -13.24 27.08 -5.31
N SER A 85 -12.07 26.95 -5.94
CA SER A 85 -11.90 27.15 -7.39
C SER A 85 -11.89 25.80 -8.09
N TYR A 86 -12.64 25.65 -9.18
CA TYR A 86 -12.86 24.36 -9.83
C TYR A 86 -12.86 24.46 -11.37
N GLY A 87 -12.22 23.48 -12.02
CA GLY A 87 -12.11 23.38 -13.47
C GLY A 87 -11.01 24.26 -14.08
N SER A 88 -10.50 23.83 -15.23
CA SER A 88 -9.53 24.57 -16.04
C SER A 88 -10.21 25.68 -16.86
N ALA A 89 -9.42 26.65 -17.33
CA ALA A 89 -9.91 27.72 -18.22
C ALA A 89 -10.67 27.16 -19.44
N GLY A 90 -11.87 27.68 -19.70
CA GLY A 90 -12.78 27.25 -20.75
C GLY A 90 -13.45 25.89 -20.56
N GLU A 91 -13.10 25.10 -19.54
CA GLU A 91 -13.58 23.72 -19.36
C GLU A 91 -15.07 23.70 -18.97
N PRO A 92 -15.95 22.98 -19.70
CA PRO A 92 -17.39 23.00 -19.44
C PRO A 92 -17.79 22.03 -18.31
N TRP A 93 -18.66 22.50 -17.42
CA TRP A 93 -19.19 21.73 -16.30
C TRP A 93 -20.70 21.92 -16.16
N THR A 94 -21.43 20.83 -15.94
CA THR A 94 -22.87 20.87 -15.65
C THR A 94 -23.04 21.04 -14.15
N VAL A 95 -23.51 22.22 -13.72
CA VAL A 95 -23.68 22.59 -12.32
C VAL A 95 -25.16 22.55 -11.96
N VAL A 96 -25.52 21.73 -10.98
CA VAL A 96 -26.89 21.50 -10.54
C VAL A 96 -27.13 22.12 -9.16
N SER A 97 -28.23 22.86 -9.02
CA SER A 97 -28.68 23.41 -7.74
C SER A 97 -30.21 23.54 -7.74
N GLY A 98 -30.86 23.18 -6.63
CA GLY A 98 -32.32 23.28 -6.50
C GLY A 98 -33.11 22.52 -7.59
N GLY A 99 -32.56 21.43 -8.12
CA GLY A 99 -33.16 20.65 -9.22
C GLY A 99 -33.05 21.29 -10.61
N ARG A 100 -32.24 22.33 -10.79
CA ARG A 100 -31.95 22.97 -12.09
C ARG A 100 -30.49 22.79 -12.45
N ALA A 101 -30.20 22.48 -13.71
CA ALA A 101 -28.85 22.41 -14.24
C ALA A 101 -28.51 23.66 -15.08
N GLU A 102 -27.27 24.14 -14.96
CA GLU A 102 -26.70 25.18 -15.81
C GLU A 102 -25.32 24.71 -16.33
N LEU A 103 -24.96 25.07 -17.56
CA LEU A 103 -23.63 24.81 -18.10
C LEU A 103 -22.73 26.01 -17.80
N LEU A 104 -21.75 25.83 -16.91
CA LEU A 104 -20.77 26.84 -16.53
C LEU A 104 -19.38 26.48 -17.09
N ARG A 105 -18.47 27.45 -17.18
CA ARG A 105 -17.07 27.21 -17.63
C ARG A 105 -16.06 27.56 -16.55
N GLY A 106 -15.07 26.69 -16.42
CA GLY A 106 -13.93 26.81 -15.51
C GLY A 106 -12.99 27.96 -15.88
N PRO A 107 -12.25 28.54 -14.91
CA PRO A 107 -12.36 28.27 -13.48
C PRO A 107 -13.67 28.83 -12.90
N ILE A 108 -14.43 28.00 -12.18
CA ILE A 108 -15.62 28.40 -11.44
C ILE A 108 -15.23 28.56 -9.98
N VAL A 109 -15.40 29.77 -9.45
CA VAL A 109 -15.09 30.07 -8.05
C VAL A 109 -16.37 30.07 -7.21
N PHE A 110 -16.49 29.09 -6.33
CA PHE A 110 -17.57 28.92 -5.37
C PHE A 110 -17.18 29.53 -4.02
N ARG A 111 -18.04 30.39 -3.48
CA ARG A 111 -17.91 30.98 -2.13
C ARG A 111 -19.24 30.85 -1.39
N PRO A 112 -19.26 30.54 -0.09
CA PRO A 112 -20.46 30.75 0.72
C PRO A 112 -20.93 32.20 0.56
N GLU A 113 -22.23 32.44 0.41
CA GLU A 113 -22.75 33.80 0.38
C GLU A 113 -22.39 34.51 1.70
N GLY A 114 -21.91 35.74 1.57
CA GLY A 114 -21.18 36.44 2.62
C GLY A 114 -21.97 36.53 3.93
N VAL A 115 -21.31 36.17 5.03
CA VAL A 115 -21.83 36.45 6.38
C VAL A 115 -22.07 37.95 6.51
N PRO A 116 -23.25 38.41 7.00
CA PRO A 116 -23.56 39.83 7.16
C PRO A 116 -22.41 40.60 7.83
N SER A 117 -22.17 41.82 7.37
CA SER A 117 -21.08 42.65 7.89
C SER A 117 -21.19 42.80 9.41
N GLY A 118 -20.07 42.60 10.12
CA GLY A 118 -20.04 42.59 11.60
C GLY A 118 -20.46 41.26 12.25
N SER A 119 -20.67 40.18 11.48
CA SER A 119 -20.83 38.84 12.05
C SER A 119 -19.47 38.15 12.27
N PRO A 120 -19.33 37.29 13.29
CA PRO A 120 -18.10 36.52 13.50
C PRO A 120 -17.73 35.64 12.30
N ARG A 121 -16.43 35.57 12.01
CA ARG A 121 -15.84 34.80 10.89
C ARG A 121 -14.69 33.88 11.30
N PHE A 122 -14.14 34.04 12.49
CA PHE A 122 -12.99 33.29 12.97
C PHE A 122 -13.34 32.55 14.26
N SER A 123 -12.67 31.43 14.49
CA SER A 123 -12.63 30.71 15.78
C SER A 123 -11.20 30.20 16.01
N VAL A 124 -10.88 29.75 17.22
CA VAL A 124 -9.54 29.27 17.57
C VAL A 124 -9.58 27.76 17.79
N GLN A 125 -8.89 27.01 16.93
CA GLN A 125 -8.68 25.58 17.14
C GLN A 125 -7.68 25.38 18.29
N ALA A 126 -8.16 24.82 19.40
CA ALA A 126 -7.38 24.62 20.64
C ALA A 126 -6.96 23.17 20.90
N ALA A 127 -7.53 22.20 20.16
CA ALA A 127 -7.13 20.80 20.21
C ALA A 127 -7.65 20.02 18.98
N ALA A 128 -7.11 18.83 18.74
CA ALA A 128 -7.64 17.86 17.79
C ALA A 128 -7.50 16.42 18.32
N PHE A 129 -8.47 15.55 18.02
CA PHE A 129 -8.57 14.17 18.51
C PHE A 129 -9.04 13.23 17.41
N SER A 130 -8.57 11.97 17.43
CA SER A 130 -9.11 10.92 16.55
C SER A 130 -10.56 10.55 16.89
N GLN A 131 -11.00 10.75 18.13
CA GLN A 131 -12.32 10.33 18.65
C GLN A 131 -13.16 11.50 19.17
N GLU A 132 -14.49 11.38 19.04
CA GLU A 132 -15.40 12.51 19.29
C GLU A 132 -15.56 12.78 20.79
N GLN A 133 -15.74 11.72 21.58
CA GLN A 133 -15.97 11.84 23.02
C GLN A 133 -14.78 12.47 23.77
N PRO A 134 -13.50 12.13 23.48
CA PRO A 134 -12.36 12.90 23.95
C PRO A 134 -12.39 14.38 23.53
N ALA A 135 -12.80 14.68 22.29
CA ALA A 135 -12.92 16.07 21.82
C ALA A 135 -14.02 16.84 22.56
N ARG A 136 -15.15 16.19 22.87
CA ARG A 136 -16.26 16.79 23.65
C ARG A 136 -15.86 17.07 25.10
N ARG A 137 -15.23 16.11 25.78
CA ARG A 137 -14.68 16.32 27.13
C ARG A 137 -13.60 17.41 27.18
N ALA A 138 -12.75 17.46 26.14
CA ALA A 138 -11.76 18.53 26.00
C ALA A 138 -12.44 19.89 25.77
N LEU A 139 -13.46 19.96 24.91
CA LEU A 139 -14.27 21.16 24.72
C LEU A 139 -14.89 21.64 26.04
N GLU A 140 -15.59 20.77 26.78
CA GLU A 140 -16.23 21.10 28.06
C GLU A 140 -15.21 21.72 29.04
N LYS A 141 -14.07 21.06 29.23
CA LYS A 141 -12.99 21.55 30.11
C LYS A 141 -12.41 22.88 29.61
N LEU A 142 -12.07 22.98 28.33
CA LEU A 142 -11.47 24.18 27.74
C LEU A 142 -12.43 25.38 27.79
N SER A 143 -13.71 25.15 27.55
CA SER A 143 -14.76 26.16 27.63
C SER A 143 -14.97 26.66 29.05
N ALA A 144 -14.91 25.77 30.05
CA ALA A 144 -14.95 26.14 31.46
C ALA A 144 -13.68 26.90 31.90
N ASP A 145 -12.49 26.35 31.64
CA ASP A 145 -11.18 26.93 31.99
C ASP A 145 -11.00 28.35 31.43
N LEU A 146 -11.44 28.58 30.19
CA LEU A 146 -11.19 29.82 29.45
C LEU A 146 -12.40 30.76 29.40
N GLN A 147 -13.54 30.33 29.95
CA GLN A 147 -14.84 31.04 29.94
C GLN A 147 -15.27 31.45 28.52
N VAL A 148 -15.18 30.51 27.57
CA VAL A 148 -15.51 30.74 26.15
C VAL A 148 -16.35 29.58 25.61
N PRO A 149 -17.44 29.82 24.85
CA PRO A 149 -18.13 28.74 24.16
C PRO A 149 -17.27 28.14 23.05
N GLY A 150 -17.64 26.95 22.56
CA GLY A 150 -16.97 26.32 21.43
C GLY A 150 -17.77 25.16 20.85
N THR A 151 -17.19 24.47 19.87
CA THR A 151 -17.77 23.26 19.27
C THR A 151 -16.72 22.19 19.01
N VAL A 152 -17.19 20.97 18.77
CA VAL A 152 -16.42 19.92 18.09
C VAL A 152 -16.86 19.88 16.62
N ALA A 153 -15.91 19.86 15.71
CA ALA A 153 -16.14 19.80 14.26
C ALA A 153 -15.23 18.77 13.61
N PHE A 154 -15.72 17.99 12.65
CA PHE A 154 -14.91 16.96 12.00
C PHE A 154 -14.25 17.48 10.71
N SER A 155 -12.97 17.14 10.51
CA SER A 155 -12.22 17.46 9.27
C SER A 155 -12.02 16.18 8.46
N ALA A 156 -12.73 16.12 7.32
CA ALA A 156 -12.75 14.95 6.44
C ALA A 156 -11.35 14.57 5.93
N ASP A 157 -10.57 15.58 5.54
CA ASP A 157 -9.23 15.46 4.94
C ASP A 157 -8.14 15.04 5.93
N ARG A 158 -8.34 15.29 7.23
CA ARG A 158 -7.37 14.95 8.29
C ARG A 158 -7.79 13.77 9.15
N GLY A 159 -9.05 13.34 9.07
CA GLY A 159 -9.56 12.26 9.91
C GLY A 159 -9.61 12.63 11.41
N VAL A 160 -9.79 13.90 11.78
CA VAL A 160 -9.80 14.33 13.19
C VAL A 160 -10.97 15.24 13.56
N TYR A 161 -11.44 15.08 14.79
CA TYR A 161 -12.34 16.01 15.46
C TYR A 161 -11.54 17.18 16.04
N ARG A 162 -11.92 18.41 15.70
CA ARG A 162 -11.24 19.65 16.05
C ARG A 162 -12.08 20.39 17.10
N VAL A 163 -11.45 20.82 18.18
CA VAL A 163 -12.10 21.66 19.21
C VAL A 163 -11.89 23.12 18.83
N LEU A 164 -12.97 23.80 18.44
CA LEU A 164 -12.96 25.20 18.01
C LEU A 164 -13.59 26.06 19.12
N LEU A 165 -12.84 27.05 19.61
CA LEU A 165 -13.24 27.94 20.69
C LEU A 165 -13.52 29.35 20.19
N GLY A 166 -14.53 29.99 20.78
CA GLY A 166 -14.88 31.38 20.54
C GLY A 166 -15.49 31.65 19.16
N SER A 167 -15.80 32.91 18.93
CA SER A 167 -16.31 33.44 17.68
C SER A 167 -15.86 34.90 17.59
N PHE A 168 -15.09 35.24 16.56
CA PHE A 168 -14.39 36.52 16.44
C PHE A 168 -14.65 37.14 15.06
N ASP A 169 -14.90 38.44 15.02
CA ASP A 169 -15.18 39.18 13.79
C ASP A 169 -13.91 39.40 12.94
N THR A 170 -12.75 39.45 13.58
CA THR A 170 -11.46 39.72 12.93
C THR A 170 -10.41 38.68 13.28
N ARG A 171 -9.50 38.41 12.33
CA ARG A 171 -8.32 37.57 12.54
C ARG A 171 -7.44 38.09 13.69
N VAL A 172 -7.38 39.41 13.88
CA VAL A 172 -6.62 40.06 14.96
C VAL A 172 -7.17 39.69 16.35
N THR A 173 -8.49 39.76 16.53
CA THR A 173 -9.13 39.39 17.81
C THR A 173 -9.03 37.88 18.08
N ALA A 174 -9.11 37.05 17.04
CA ALA A 174 -8.87 35.61 17.15
C ALA A 174 -7.41 35.28 17.52
N GLU A 175 -6.40 35.94 16.93
CA GLU A 175 -4.99 35.73 17.27
C GLU A 175 -4.66 36.16 18.70
N ALA A 176 -5.24 37.26 19.18
CA ALA A 176 -5.10 37.68 20.57
C ALA A 176 -5.64 36.61 21.54
N PHE A 177 -6.78 35.99 21.22
CA PHE A 177 -7.29 34.86 22.00
C PHE A 177 -6.40 33.60 21.86
N ALA A 178 -5.95 33.27 20.65
CA ALA A 178 -5.04 32.14 20.43
C ALA A 178 -3.72 32.28 21.20
N ALA A 179 -3.18 33.50 21.32
CA ALA A 179 -2.03 33.78 22.17
C ALA A 179 -2.31 33.53 23.67
N LYS A 180 -3.51 33.87 24.17
CA LYS A 180 -3.94 33.53 25.55
C LYS A 180 -4.01 32.00 25.75
N VAL A 181 -4.55 31.25 24.79
CA VAL A 181 -4.57 29.78 24.83
C VAL A 181 -3.14 29.21 24.84
N ARG A 182 -2.25 29.72 23.97
CA ARG A 182 -0.82 29.35 23.95
C ARG A 182 -0.11 29.64 25.27
N GLY A 183 -0.43 30.75 25.93
CA GLY A 183 0.08 31.08 27.27
C GLY A 183 -0.28 30.07 28.36
N SER A 184 -1.30 29.23 28.16
CA SER A 184 -1.65 28.11 29.07
C SER A 184 -0.92 26.80 28.79
N GLY A 185 0.09 26.80 27.90
CA GLY A 185 0.86 25.61 27.52
C GLY A 185 0.13 24.67 26.54
N ARG A 186 -0.85 25.20 25.79
CA ARG A 186 -1.69 24.47 24.83
C ARG A 186 -1.48 25.00 23.42
N ASP A 187 -1.51 24.14 22.41
CA ASP A 187 -1.46 24.60 21.01
C ASP A 187 -2.74 25.35 20.62
N ALA A 188 -2.62 26.41 19.82
CA ALA A 188 -3.76 27.17 19.33
C ALA A 188 -3.53 27.83 17.97
N VAL A 189 -4.45 27.60 17.03
CA VAL A 189 -4.40 28.09 15.65
C VAL A 189 -5.70 28.83 15.32
N VAL A 190 -5.60 30.02 14.70
CA VAL A 190 -6.78 30.73 14.19
C VAL A 190 -7.32 30.04 12.93
N PHE A 191 -8.60 29.73 12.98
CA PHE A 191 -9.35 29.05 11.94
C PHE A 191 -10.42 30.00 11.36
N GLU A 192 -10.54 30.02 10.03
CA GLU A 192 -11.49 30.86 9.29
C GLU A 192 -12.75 30.05 9.00
N GLY A 193 -13.84 30.44 9.66
CA GLY A 193 -15.06 29.65 9.87
C GLY A 193 -15.55 29.83 11.31
N THR A 194 -16.86 30.03 11.47
CA THR A 194 -17.50 30.24 12.78
C THR A 194 -18.60 29.21 12.99
N PRO A 195 -18.53 28.38 14.04
CA PRO A 195 -19.61 27.45 14.40
C PRO A 195 -20.97 28.12 14.57
N ARG A 196 -21.87 27.94 13.59
CA ARG A 196 -23.30 28.26 13.71
C ARG A 196 -23.99 26.96 14.11
N GLY A 197 -24.22 26.76 15.41
CA GLY A 197 -24.79 25.51 15.92
C GLY A 197 -26.08 25.13 15.19
N ALA A 198 -26.10 23.93 14.59
CA ALA A 198 -27.22 23.21 13.95
C ALA A 198 -28.10 23.94 12.89
N ALA A 199 -28.04 25.26 12.75
CA ALA A 199 -29.06 26.06 12.08
C ALA A 199 -28.72 26.49 10.63
N ALA A 200 -27.78 25.82 9.96
CA ALA A 200 -27.51 26.00 8.53
C ALA A 200 -28.51 25.19 7.65
N GLY A 201 -29.79 25.19 8.01
CA GLY A 201 -30.83 24.42 7.31
C GLY A 201 -31.37 25.13 6.07
N ALA A 202 -31.26 24.49 4.90
CA ALA A 202 -31.95 24.77 3.63
C ALA A 202 -31.82 26.17 2.97
N ALA A 203 -31.35 27.21 3.67
CA ALA A 203 -31.29 28.59 3.17
C ALA A 203 -29.86 29.08 2.84
N ALA A 204 -28.86 28.22 2.92
CA ALA A 204 -27.48 28.58 2.59
C ALA A 204 -27.32 28.76 1.08
N VAL A 205 -26.91 29.97 0.67
CA VAL A 205 -26.57 30.30 -0.73
C VAL A 205 -25.07 30.18 -0.92
N ILE A 206 -24.66 29.68 -2.09
CA ILE A 206 -23.28 29.69 -2.57
C ILE A 206 -23.26 30.56 -3.83
N VAL A 207 -22.33 31.51 -3.88
CA VAL A 207 -22.06 32.32 -5.05
C VAL A 207 -21.03 31.60 -5.91
N ALA A 208 -21.43 31.19 -7.11
CA ALA A 208 -20.53 30.65 -8.12
C ALA A 208 -20.21 31.72 -9.16
N THR A 209 -18.93 32.03 -9.36
CA THR A 209 -18.45 32.96 -10.39
C THR A 209 -17.66 32.17 -11.44
N PRO A 210 -18.21 31.93 -12.63
CA PRO A 210 -17.50 31.30 -13.75
C PRO A 210 -16.42 32.22 -14.33
N GLU A 211 -15.66 31.71 -15.31
CA GLU A 211 -14.64 32.47 -16.06
C GLU A 211 -15.19 33.76 -16.72
N ASP A 212 -16.47 33.79 -17.09
CA ASP A 212 -17.14 34.97 -17.64
C ASP A 212 -17.40 36.10 -16.60
N GLY A 213 -17.06 35.86 -15.33
CA GLY A 213 -17.21 36.80 -14.23
C GLY A 213 -18.65 37.01 -13.76
N SER A 214 -19.64 36.31 -14.32
CA SER A 214 -21.05 36.55 -14.04
C SER A 214 -21.54 35.72 -12.85
N PRO A 215 -21.84 36.33 -11.68
CA PRO A 215 -22.15 35.55 -10.48
C PRO A 215 -23.50 34.83 -10.59
N ARG A 216 -23.55 33.58 -10.11
CA ARG A 216 -24.76 32.78 -9.90
C ARG A 216 -24.98 32.59 -8.41
N ARG A 217 -26.19 32.91 -7.93
CA ARG A 217 -26.63 32.59 -6.56
C ARG A 217 -27.32 31.24 -6.59
N LEU A 218 -26.65 30.22 -6.08
CA LEU A 218 -27.08 28.83 -6.09
C LEU A 218 -27.44 28.39 -4.66
N ALA A 219 -28.49 27.59 -4.50
CA ALA A 219 -28.81 26.98 -3.21
C ALA A 219 -27.83 25.84 -2.91
N SER A 220 -27.36 25.76 -1.66
CA SER A 220 -26.59 24.61 -1.16
C SER A 220 -27.52 23.42 -0.91
N PRO A 221 -27.12 22.18 -1.26
CA PRO A 221 -25.88 21.82 -1.92
C PRO A 221 -25.90 22.08 -3.44
N ILE A 222 -24.72 22.35 -3.99
CA ILE A 222 -24.44 22.33 -5.43
C ILE A 222 -23.88 20.95 -5.79
N GLU A 223 -24.21 20.43 -6.97
CA GLU A 223 -23.61 19.23 -7.53
C GLU A 223 -22.96 19.53 -8.88
N ILE A 224 -21.71 19.10 -9.08
CA ILE A 224 -20.91 19.37 -10.26
C ILE A 224 -20.69 18.07 -11.02
N PHE A 225 -21.12 18.04 -12.29
CA PHE A 225 -20.97 16.93 -13.21
C PHE A 225 -20.09 17.31 -14.42
N PRO A 226 -19.32 16.36 -14.98
CA PRO A 226 -18.62 16.54 -16.25
C PRO A 226 -19.59 16.85 -17.40
N ALA A 227 -19.17 17.68 -18.35
CA ALA A 227 -19.94 18.02 -19.54
C ALA A 227 -19.20 17.64 -20.85
N PRO A 228 -19.88 17.02 -21.84
CA PRO A 228 -21.30 16.69 -21.87
C PRO A 228 -21.65 15.49 -20.97
N SER A 229 -22.70 15.67 -20.18
CA SER A 229 -23.28 14.64 -19.32
C SER A 229 -24.32 13.83 -20.09
N GLY A 230 -24.15 12.50 -20.17
CA GLY A 230 -25.10 11.61 -20.85
C GLY A 230 -24.87 10.12 -20.55
N PRO A 231 -25.82 9.23 -20.88
CA PRO A 231 -25.71 7.80 -20.59
C PRO A 231 -24.48 7.19 -21.26
N GLY A 232 -23.63 6.51 -20.49
CA GLY A 232 -22.44 5.82 -21.00
C GLY A 232 -21.24 6.73 -21.33
N VAL A 233 -21.27 8.02 -20.96
CA VAL A 233 -20.07 8.88 -21.00
C VAL A 233 -19.30 8.74 -19.68
N PRO A 234 -18.10 8.11 -19.65
CA PRO A 234 -17.27 8.05 -18.45
C PRO A 234 -16.58 9.40 -18.24
N GLY A 235 -17.33 10.37 -17.72
CA GLY A 235 -16.77 11.61 -17.21
C GLY A 235 -16.34 11.43 -15.75
N SER A 236 -15.15 11.89 -15.41
CA SER A 236 -14.69 12.02 -14.02
C SER A 236 -14.76 13.48 -13.57
N VAL A 237 -14.81 13.67 -12.26
CA VAL A 237 -14.61 14.97 -11.60
C VAL A 237 -13.24 14.98 -10.92
N SER A 238 -12.61 16.15 -10.76
CA SER A 238 -11.21 16.22 -10.30
C SER A 238 -11.03 17.23 -9.17
N PHE A 239 -10.58 16.78 -7.99
CA PHE A 239 -10.34 17.62 -6.82
C PHE A 239 -8.93 17.42 -6.26
N GLU A 240 -8.20 18.50 -5.98
CA GLU A 240 -6.77 18.46 -5.58
C GLU A 240 -5.94 17.52 -6.49
N GLU A 241 -6.06 17.71 -7.81
CA GLU A 241 -5.41 16.92 -8.88
C GLU A 241 -5.79 15.42 -8.95
N LYS A 242 -6.68 14.93 -8.07
CA LYS A 242 -7.15 13.54 -8.07
C LYS A 242 -8.48 13.38 -8.80
N PRO A 243 -8.61 12.38 -9.69
CA PRO A 243 -9.88 12.06 -10.34
C PRO A 243 -10.78 11.17 -9.45
N TYR A 244 -12.07 11.43 -9.53
CA TYR A 244 -13.14 10.73 -8.81
C TYR A 244 -14.28 10.36 -9.79
N ARG A 245 -15.08 9.36 -9.42
CA ARG A 245 -16.29 8.95 -10.17
C ARG A 245 -17.47 9.87 -9.84
N GLY A 246 -18.59 9.68 -10.53
CA GLY A 246 -19.84 10.37 -10.20
C GLY A 246 -19.75 11.89 -10.34
N SER A 247 -19.80 12.59 -9.20
CA SER A 247 -19.99 14.04 -9.14
C SER A 247 -19.39 14.64 -7.86
N LEU A 248 -19.02 15.93 -7.89
CA LEU A 248 -18.67 16.65 -6.66
C LEU A 248 -19.87 17.40 -6.11
N LEU A 249 -20.24 17.07 -4.89
CA LEU A 249 -21.19 17.80 -4.08
C LEU A 249 -20.44 18.86 -3.25
N VAL A 250 -20.80 20.13 -3.44
CA VAL A 250 -20.25 21.29 -2.72
C VAL A 250 -21.34 21.86 -1.85
N LEU A 251 -21.15 21.84 -0.53
CA LEU A 251 -22.18 22.21 0.44
C LEU A 251 -21.64 23.13 1.52
N THR A 252 -22.49 24.04 2.01
CA THR A 252 -22.17 24.87 3.17
C THR A 252 -22.40 24.06 4.45
N ASN A 253 -21.37 23.89 5.27
CA ASN A 253 -21.43 23.17 6.54
C ASN A 253 -21.95 24.08 7.69
N PRO A 254 -22.18 23.55 8.91
CA PRO A 254 -22.65 24.36 10.05
C PRO A 254 -21.68 25.49 10.49
N ARG A 255 -20.42 25.51 10.03
CA ARG A 255 -19.43 26.56 10.33
C ARG A 255 -19.44 27.70 9.29
N GLY A 256 -20.34 27.64 8.31
CA GLY A 256 -20.48 28.64 7.25
C GLY A 256 -19.39 28.57 6.19
N THR A 257 -18.62 27.49 6.13
CA THR A 257 -17.57 27.17 5.15
C THR A 257 -18.04 26.03 4.23
N LEU A 258 -17.33 25.79 3.14
CA LEU A 258 -17.65 24.72 2.19
C LEU A 258 -17.02 23.39 2.60
N ASN A 259 -17.80 22.32 2.54
CA ASN A 259 -17.30 20.95 2.45
C ASN A 259 -17.35 20.50 0.97
N VAL A 260 -16.34 19.73 0.56
CA VAL A 260 -16.29 19.08 -0.76
C VAL A 260 -16.45 17.58 -0.53
N VAL A 261 -17.41 17.01 -1.25
CA VAL A 261 -17.90 15.65 -1.05
C VAL A 261 -17.97 14.97 -2.40
N ASP A 262 -17.43 13.76 -2.51
CA ASP A 262 -17.64 12.89 -3.67
C ASP A 262 -19.00 12.19 -3.54
N ARG A 263 -19.82 12.23 -4.59
CA ARG A 263 -21.14 11.59 -4.64
C ARG A 263 -21.22 10.65 -5.83
N LEU A 264 -21.29 9.37 -5.51
CA LEU A 264 -21.19 8.23 -6.44
C LEU A 264 -22.02 7.02 -5.95
N ASP A 265 -22.08 5.96 -6.74
CA ASP A 265 -22.68 4.69 -6.33
C ASP A 265 -21.82 3.96 -5.28
N LEU A 266 -22.45 3.21 -4.36
CA LEU A 266 -21.74 2.49 -3.31
C LEU A 266 -20.73 1.45 -3.84
N ASP A 267 -21.02 0.73 -4.93
CA ASP A 267 -20.03 -0.19 -5.50
C ASP A 267 -18.90 0.58 -6.22
N GLU A 268 -19.20 1.72 -6.83
CA GLU A 268 -18.17 2.59 -7.43
C GLU A 268 -17.24 3.22 -6.37
N TYR A 269 -17.76 3.53 -5.18
CA TYR A 269 -16.94 3.88 -4.02
C TYR A 269 -15.98 2.76 -3.65
N LEU A 270 -16.44 1.49 -3.67
CA LEU A 270 -15.60 0.34 -3.33
C LEU A 270 -14.48 0.08 -4.34
N TYR A 271 -14.63 0.47 -5.61
CA TYR A 271 -13.50 0.45 -6.56
C TYR A 271 -12.33 1.34 -6.11
N GLY A 272 -12.61 2.43 -5.37
CA GLY A 272 -11.58 3.29 -4.78
C GLY A 272 -11.16 2.93 -3.35
N VAL A 273 -11.91 2.07 -2.65
CA VAL A 273 -11.60 1.59 -1.28
C VAL A 273 -10.82 0.27 -1.29
N VAL A 274 -11.31 -0.75 -2.00
CA VAL A 274 -10.72 -2.10 -1.97
C VAL A 274 -9.23 -2.08 -2.37
N PRO A 275 -8.78 -1.38 -3.44
CA PRO A 275 -7.34 -1.30 -3.74
C PRO A 275 -6.56 -0.29 -2.87
N ALA A 276 -7.22 0.63 -2.17
CA ALA A 276 -6.56 1.52 -1.20
C ALA A 276 -6.26 0.78 0.12
N GLU A 277 -7.13 -0.15 0.52
CA GLU A 277 -7.00 -1.02 1.69
C GLU A 277 -6.16 -2.27 1.38
N MET A 278 -6.54 -3.02 0.33
CA MET A 278 -5.90 -4.24 -0.14
C MET A 278 -5.49 -4.12 -1.61
N GLY A 279 -4.49 -3.28 -1.89
CA GLY A 279 -3.94 -3.07 -3.24
C GLY A 279 -3.53 -4.36 -3.97
N PRO A 280 -4.11 -4.67 -5.16
CA PRO A 280 -3.86 -5.91 -5.92
C PRO A 280 -2.40 -6.21 -6.26
N LYS A 281 -1.54 -5.19 -6.36
CA LYS A 281 -0.07 -5.34 -6.53
C LYS A 281 0.60 -6.14 -5.41
N ARG A 282 -0.02 -6.18 -4.22
CA ARG A 282 0.40 -6.97 -3.06
C ARG A 282 -0.56 -8.11 -2.75
N TYR A 283 -1.86 -7.88 -2.94
CA TYR A 283 -2.93 -8.82 -2.61
C TYR A 283 -3.60 -9.36 -3.89
N ASP A 284 -2.86 -10.18 -4.62
CA ASP A 284 -3.23 -10.74 -5.93
C ASP A 284 -4.17 -11.97 -5.86
N GLU A 285 -4.97 -12.08 -4.80
CA GLU A 285 -5.98 -13.14 -4.61
C GLU A 285 -7.40 -12.58 -4.60
N ILE A 286 -8.20 -13.02 -5.57
CA ILE A 286 -9.57 -12.53 -5.75
C ILE A 286 -10.48 -12.81 -4.55
N GLU A 287 -10.34 -13.97 -3.87
CA GLU A 287 -11.18 -14.33 -2.73
C GLU A 287 -10.92 -13.45 -1.50
N ALA A 288 -9.68 -12.97 -1.31
CA ALA A 288 -9.35 -12.01 -0.26
C ALA A 288 -9.92 -10.62 -0.58
N LEU A 289 -9.82 -10.18 -1.85
CA LEU A 289 -10.40 -8.92 -2.31
C LEU A 289 -11.93 -8.93 -2.25
N LYS A 290 -12.57 -10.07 -2.51
CA LYS A 290 -14.02 -10.26 -2.35
C LYS A 290 -14.43 -10.15 -0.88
N ALA A 291 -13.67 -10.76 0.04
CA ALA A 291 -13.92 -10.65 1.47
C ALA A 291 -13.77 -9.18 1.94
N GLN A 292 -12.71 -8.48 1.49
CA GLN A 292 -12.54 -7.05 1.75
C GLN A 292 -13.67 -6.21 1.14
N ALA A 293 -14.16 -6.52 -0.07
CA ALA A 293 -15.27 -5.81 -0.70
C ALA A 293 -16.58 -5.94 0.11
N VAL A 294 -16.93 -7.16 0.54
CA VAL A 294 -18.13 -7.39 1.37
C VAL A 294 -17.99 -6.73 2.75
N ALA A 295 -16.84 -6.85 3.40
CA ALA A 295 -16.58 -6.19 4.68
C ALA A 295 -16.66 -4.66 4.54
N ALA A 296 -16.00 -4.08 3.52
CA ALA A 296 -16.01 -2.65 3.25
C ALA A 296 -17.41 -2.12 2.89
N ARG A 297 -18.19 -2.84 2.08
CA ARG A 297 -19.59 -2.51 1.77
C ARG A 297 -20.46 -2.49 3.04
N THR A 298 -20.26 -3.49 3.90
CA THR A 298 -21.01 -3.61 5.15
C THR A 298 -20.65 -2.48 6.11
N TYR A 299 -19.36 -2.20 6.27
CA TYR A 299 -18.89 -1.08 7.10
C TYR A 299 -19.50 0.26 6.64
N ALA A 300 -19.45 0.53 5.32
CA ALA A 300 -20.05 1.73 4.73
C ALA A 300 -21.56 1.84 5.00
N LEU A 301 -22.30 0.73 4.95
CA LEU A 301 -23.75 0.72 5.24
C LEU A 301 -24.07 0.80 6.73
N ALA A 302 -23.26 0.18 7.60
CA ALA A 302 -23.39 0.25 9.05
C ALA A 302 -23.06 1.65 9.62
N HIS A 303 -22.20 2.41 8.93
CA HIS A 303 -21.78 3.77 9.32
C HIS A 303 -22.37 4.87 8.42
N ARG A 304 -23.37 4.56 7.59
CA ARG A 304 -23.98 5.55 6.71
C ARG A 304 -24.60 6.68 7.53
N GLY A 305 -24.33 7.93 7.14
CA GLY A 305 -24.75 9.12 7.87
C GLY A 305 -23.97 9.40 9.17
N GLN A 306 -22.84 8.72 9.44
CA GLN A 306 -21.99 9.02 10.60
C GLN A 306 -21.58 10.50 10.66
N PHE A 307 -21.43 11.15 9.50
CA PHE A 307 -21.13 12.57 9.39
C PHE A 307 -22.26 13.38 8.72
N GLU A 308 -23.53 13.00 8.92
CA GLU A 308 -24.68 13.70 8.31
C GLU A 308 -24.72 15.19 8.69
N SER A 309 -24.29 15.53 9.91
CA SER A 309 -24.14 16.92 10.38
C SER A 309 -23.08 17.73 9.62
N GLU A 310 -22.18 17.06 8.91
CA GLU A 310 -21.18 17.63 7.98
C GLU A 310 -21.60 17.47 6.50
N GLY A 311 -22.75 16.85 6.22
CA GLY A 311 -23.35 16.70 4.89
C GLY A 311 -22.93 15.47 4.08
N TYR A 312 -22.22 14.50 4.68
CA TYR A 312 -21.74 13.29 4.00
C TYR A 312 -21.87 12.03 4.87
N ASP A 313 -21.74 10.84 4.25
CA ASP A 313 -21.93 9.57 4.93
C ASP A 313 -20.67 9.15 5.70
N LEU A 314 -19.52 9.08 5.00
CA LEU A 314 -18.20 8.72 5.56
C LEU A 314 -17.08 9.66 5.08
N CYS A 315 -15.91 9.57 5.72
CA CYS A 315 -14.70 10.29 5.34
C CYS A 315 -13.81 9.48 4.41
N GLY A 316 -13.07 10.15 3.51
CA GLY A 316 -12.13 9.50 2.58
C GLY A 316 -10.78 9.09 3.18
N THR A 317 -10.62 9.11 4.50
CA THR A 317 -9.36 8.81 5.20
C THR A 317 -9.46 7.51 6.00
N GLY A 318 -8.32 6.86 6.27
CA GLY A 318 -8.23 5.61 7.04
C GLY A 318 -8.65 5.70 8.52
N LYS A 319 -9.34 6.76 8.93
CA LYS A 319 -10.20 6.75 10.12
C LYS A 319 -11.54 6.07 9.85
N CYS A 320 -12.08 6.23 8.64
CA CYS A 320 -13.28 5.58 8.16
C CYS A 320 -12.84 4.38 7.30
N GLN A 321 -12.47 4.65 6.05
CA GLN A 321 -11.86 3.69 5.12
C GLN A 321 -10.90 4.48 4.22
N ALA A 322 -9.76 3.89 3.84
CA ALA A 322 -8.88 4.50 2.86
C ALA A 322 -9.62 4.62 1.52
N TYR A 323 -9.75 5.84 0.98
CA TYR A 323 -10.39 6.09 -0.30
C TYR A 323 -9.47 6.91 -1.22
N SER A 324 -9.18 6.37 -2.40
CA SER A 324 -8.23 6.95 -3.36
C SER A 324 -8.84 7.36 -4.70
N GLY A 325 -10.17 7.37 -4.81
CA GLY A 325 -10.88 7.76 -6.02
C GLY A 325 -10.55 6.85 -7.22
N LEU A 326 -10.82 7.38 -8.42
CA LEU A 326 -10.67 6.66 -9.70
C LEU A 326 -9.21 6.25 -9.97
N SER A 327 -8.23 6.96 -9.38
CA SER A 327 -6.80 6.74 -9.61
C SER A 327 -6.23 5.44 -9.01
N ALA A 328 -6.95 4.77 -8.11
CA ALA A 328 -6.52 3.53 -7.48
C ALA A 328 -7.17 2.27 -8.07
N GLU A 329 -8.12 2.42 -8.99
CA GLU A 329 -8.87 1.29 -9.54
C GLU A 329 -7.99 0.28 -10.28
N ASP A 330 -8.32 -0.99 -10.10
CA ASP A 330 -7.60 -2.12 -10.68
C ASP A 330 -8.62 -3.19 -11.10
N PRO A 331 -8.48 -3.81 -12.30
CA PRO A 331 -9.44 -4.81 -12.78
C PRO A 331 -9.68 -5.98 -11.81
N LEU A 332 -8.68 -6.38 -11.02
CA LEU A 332 -8.82 -7.48 -10.06
C LEU A 332 -9.70 -7.09 -8.86
N SER A 333 -9.48 -5.90 -8.27
CA SER A 333 -10.32 -5.41 -7.18
C SER A 333 -11.72 -5.03 -7.65
N ASN A 334 -11.85 -4.45 -8.85
CA ASN A 334 -13.15 -4.09 -9.41
C ASN A 334 -13.97 -5.37 -9.68
N GLY A 335 -13.36 -6.40 -10.26
CA GLY A 335 -13.98 -7.72 -10.42
C GLY A 335 -14.39 -8.39 -9.09
N ALA A 336 -13.67 -8.12 -7.99
CA ALA A 336 -14.04 -8.59 -6.65
C ALA A 336 -15.28 -7.87 -6.09
N VAL A 337 -15.36 -6.55 -6.31
CA VAL A 337 -16.54 -5.73 -5.96
C VAL A 337 -17.76 -6.17 -6.76
N ASP A 338 -17.62 -6.31 -8.09
CA ASP A 338 -18.67 -6.73 -9.01
C ASP A 338 -19.22 -8.13 -8.70
N SER A 339 -18.34 -9.11 -8.50
CA SER A 339 -18.73 -10.49 -8.18
C SER A 339 -19.29 -10.68 -6.78
N THR A 340 -19.25 -9.64 -5.93
CA THR A 340 -19.90 -9.59 -4.62
C THR A 340 -20.97 -8.49 -4.53
N ARG A 341 -21.42 -7.93 -5.66
CA ARG A 341 -22.39 -6.83 -5.71
C ARG A 341 -23.59 -7.07 -4.80
N GLY A 342 -23.87 -6.10 -3.95
CA GLY A 342 -24.98 -6.14 -3.00
C GLY A 342 -24.84 -7.14 -1.84
N LEU A 343 -23.77 -7.93 -1.73
CA LEU A 343 -23.52 -8.80 -0.57
C LEU A 343 -22.94 -8.02 0.61
N VAL A 344 -23.48 -8.28 1.80
CA VAL A 344 -23.13 -7.68 3.09
C VAL A 344 -23.13 -8.71 4.22
N LEU A 345 -22.56 -8.35 5.36
CA LEU A 345 -22.65 -9.10 6.62
C LEU A 345 -23.80 -8.56 7.47
N ALA A 346 -24.68 -9.45 7.94
CA ALA A 346 -25.75 -9.11 8.87
C ALA A 346 -25.57 -9.83 10.22
N SER A 347 -25.95 -9.14 11.29
CA SER A 347 -26.07 -9.71 12.64
C SER A 347 -27.31 -9.11 13.30
N GLY A 348 -28.20 -9.96 13.83
CA GLY A 348 -29.45 -9.50 14.46
C GLY A 348 -30.43 -8.79 13.51
N GLY A 349 -30.32 -8.99 12.19
CA GLY A 349 -31.14 -8.30 11.17
C GLY A 349 -30.68 -6.89 10.78
N THR A 350 -29.57 -6.41 11.36
CA THR A 350 -28.90 -5.16 10.99
C THR A 350 -27.52 -5.43 10.38
N PHE A 351 -26.95 -4.44 9.67
CA PHE A 351 -25.58 -4.54 9.16
C PHE A 351 -24.61 -4.78 10.32
N ALA A 352 -23.70 -5.74 10.16
CA ALA A 352 -22.65 -5.97 11.14
C ALA A 352 -21.60 -4.85 11.09
N ASP A 353 -21.02 -4.50 12.24
CA ASP A 353 -19.88 -3.59 12.32
C ASP A 353 -18.62 -4.30 11.76
N ALA A 354 -18.44 -4.25 10.45
CA ALA A 354 -17.44 -5.02 9.72
C ALA A 354 -16.04 -4.39 9.78
N LEU A 355 -15.54 -4.12 10.99
CA LEU A 355 -14.18 -3.63 11.23
C LEU A 355 -13.13 -4.53 10.59
N PHE A 356 -12.03 -3.95 10.09
CA PHE A 356 -10.91 -4.69 9.52
C PHE A 356 -9.58 -3.98 9.82
N VAL A 357 -8.49 -4.74 9.83
CA VAL A 357 -7.15 -4.31 10.24
C VAL A 357 -6.09 -4.81 9.26
N SER A 358 -5.05 -4.02 9.02
CA SER A 358 -4.01 -4.41 8.06
C SER A 358 -3.22 -5.65 8.52
N THR A 359 -2.71 -5.65 9.75
CA THR A 359 -1.99 -6.81 10.32
C THR A 359 -2.33 -6.92 11.80
N CYS A 360 -2.95 -8.02 12.24
CA CYS A 360 -3.29 -8.21 13.65
C CYS A 360 -2.18 -8.86 14.50
N GLY A 361 -1.05 -9.27 13.89
CA GLY A 361 0.10 -9.80 14.62
C GLY A 361 -0.07 -11.24 15.11
N GLY A 362 -0.83 -12.05 14.36
CA GLY A 362 -1.09 -13.47 14.64
C GLY A 362 -2.46 -13.80 15.27
N ARG A 363 -3.17 -12.83 15.89
CA ARG A 363 -4.51 -13.04 16.47
C ARG A 363 -5.26 -11.71 16.55
N THR A 364 -6.54 -11.70 16.21
CA THR A 364 -7.38 -10.49 16.34
C THR A 364 -7.71 -10.21 17.81
N GLU A 365 -8.53 -9.23 18.12
CA GLU A 365 -8.93 -8.85 19.47
C GLU A 365 -10.45 -8.71 19.57
N ASN A 366 -11.01 -8.93 20.76
CA ASN A 366 -12.41 -8.64 21.02
C ASN A 366 -12.66 -7.13 20.96
N VAL A 367 -13.78 -6.69 20.36
CA VAL A 367 -14.06 -5.26 20.18
C VAL A 367 -14.09 -4.47 21.50
N GLU A 368 -14.62 -5.04 22.59
CA GLU A 368 -14.74 -4.38 23.90
C GLU A 368 -13.40 -4.20 24.63
N ASN A 369 -12.36 -4.92 24.21
CA ASN A 369 -10.99 -4.74 24.72
C ASN A 369 -10.27 -3.56 24.03
N VAL A 370 -10.81 -3.04 22.93
CA VAL A 370 -10.19 -1.98 22.11
C VAL A 370 -11.03 -0.71 22.13
N PHE A 371 -12.29 -0.79 21.74
CA PHE A 371 -13.18 0.35 21.58
C PHE A 371 -14.17 0.47 22.74
N ILE A 372 -14.60 1.69 23.04
CA ILE A 372 -15.62 1.93 24.07
C ILE A 372 -16.98 1.55 23.48
N GLY A 373 -17.63 0.54 24.06
CA GLY A 373 -18.95 0.08 23.64
C GLY A 373 -19.27 -1.32 24.15
N GLU A 374 -20.43 -1.84 23.76
CA GLU A 374 -20.84 -3.21 24.09
C GLU A 374 -20.03 -4.25 23.30
N ALA A 375 -19.88 -5.46 23.84
CA ALA A 375 -19.31 -6.58 23.10
C ALA A 375 -20.18 -6.90 21.87
N ALA A 376 -19.55 -7.17 20.71
CA ALA A 376 -20.23 -7.68 19.53
C ALA A 376 -19.85 -9.16 19.36
N PRO A 377 -20.81 -10.10 19.29
CA PRO A 377 -20.52 -11.54 19.30
C PRO A 377 -19.72 -12.02 18.07
N TYR A 378 -19.72 -11.22 17.00
CA TYR A 378 -18.97 -11.44 15.76
C TYR A 378 -17.65 -10.66 15.68
N LEU A 379 -17.34 -9.75 16.63
CA LEU A 379 -16.03 -9.08 16.70
C LEU A 379 -15.24 -9.61 17.89
N VAL A 380 -14.97 -10.91 17.85
CA VAL A 380 -14.20 -11.64 18.85
C VAL A 380 -12.79 -11.95 18.35
N SER A 381 -11.90 -12.22 19.30
CA SER A 381 -10.51 -12.56 19.06
C SER A 381 -10.39 -13.98 18.47
N VAL A 382 -10.06 -14.06 17.18
CA VAL A 382 -9.80 -15.28 16.41
C VAL A 382 -8.33 -15.34 15.97
N GLU A 383 -7.80 -16.54 15.76
CA GLU A 383 -6.45 -16.69 15.21
C GLU A 383 -6.35 -16.12 13.80
N CYS A 384 -5.21 -15.50 13.47
CA CYS A 384 -4.97 -14.92 12.16
C CYS A 384 -4.61 -16.00 11.13
N GLY A 385 -5.56 -16.91 10.86
CA GLY A 385 -5.41 -18.04 9.95
C GLY A 385 -4.06 -18.73 10.14
N GLU A 386 -3.84 -19.43 11.26
CA GLU A 386 -2.71 -20.36 11.38
C GLU A 386 -2.86 -21.42 10.28
N LEU A 387 -2.16 -21.19 9.18
CA LEU A 387 -2.32 -21.97 7.95
C LEU A 387 -1.92 -23.40 8.24
N ALA A 388 -2.84 -24.33 7.95
CA ALA A 388 -2.67 -25.75 8.19
C ALA A 388 -1.28 -26.21 7.72
N THR A 389 -0.42 -26.52 8.69
CA THR A 389 0.97 -26.85 8.37
C THR A 389 1.01 -28.17 7.62
N THR A 390 1.58 -28.16 6.44
CA THR A 390 1.78 -29.37 5.65
C THR A 390 3.19 -29.88 5.89
N THR A 391 3.33 -31.08 6.45
CA THR A 391 4.64 -31.74 6.47
C THR A 391 4.86 -32.50 5.17
N LEU A 392 5.86 -32.06 4.41
CA LEU A 392 6.42 -32.77 3.28
C LEU A 392 7.48 -33.74 3.79
N ALA A 393 7.37 -35.03 3.44
CA ALA A 393 8.43 -36.01 3.67
C ALA A 393 9.42 -35.98 2.49
N GLY A 394 10.69 -36.24 2.76
CA GLY A 394 11.75 -36.30 1.76
C GLY A 394 12.85 -37.28 2.14
N ALA A 395 13.85 -37.39 1.26
CA ALA A 395 15.01 -38.24 1.50
C ALA A 395 15.69 -37.93 2.83
N ARG A 396 16.12 -38.98 3.53
CA ARG A 396 17.10 -38.81 4.60
C ARG A 396 18.43 -38.36 3.97
N PRO A 397 18.99 -37.19 4.35
CA PRO A 397 20.26 -36.73 3.82
C PRO A 397 21.38 -37.70 4.21
N ARG A 398 22.42 -37.83 3.38
CA ARG A 398 23.56 -38.73 3.65
C ARG A 398 24.34 -38.29 4.89
N ARG A 399 24.43 -36.98 5.10
CA ARG A 399 25.04 -36.26 6.21
C ARG A 399 24.37 -34.88 6.28
N SER A 400 24.38 -34.21 7.42
CA SER A 400 24.13 -32.77 7.46
C SER A 400 24.97 -32.17 8.60
N PRO A 401 25.93 -31.27 8.32
CA PRO A 401 26.76 -30.68 9.36
C PRO A 401 25.95 -29.68 10.21
N PRO A 402 26.27 -29.49 11.51
CA PRO A 402 25.56 -28.53 12.36
C PRO A 402 25.62 -27.07 11.87
N SER A 403 26.66 -26.70 11.12
CA SER A 403 26.83 -25.38 10.49
C SER A 403 26.00 -25.18 9.22
N GLY A 404 25.33 -26.23 8.73
CA GLY A 404 24.81 -26.27 7.37
C GLY A 404 25.91 -26.33 6.30
N TRP A 405 25.48 -26.64 5.08
CA TRP A 405 26.30 -26.66 3.87
C TRP A 405 26.35 -25.29 3.19
N SER A 406 27.40 -25.07 2.40
CA SER A 406 27.39 -24.05 1.34
C SER A 406 26.42 -24.43 0.22
N ALA A 407 26.07 -23.46 -0.63
CA ALA A 407 25.23 -23.70 -1.79
C ALA A 407 25.81 -24.72 -2.79
N LEU A 408 27.12 -24.91 -2.81
CA LEU A 408 27.81 -25.87 -3.66
C LEU A 408 27.76 -27.29 -3.08
N GLU A 409 28.03 -27.45 -1.79
CA GLU A 409 27.95 -28.76 -1.11
C GLU A 409 26.52 -29.31 -1.11
N TRP A 410 25.50 -28.47 -0.93
CA TRP A 410 24.09 -28.88 -1.06
C TRP A 410 23.77 -29.42 -2.46
N ARG A 411 24.21 -28.73 -3.53
CA ARG A 411 24.10 -29.23 -4.91
C ARG A 411 24.82 -30.57 -5.08
N GLY A 412 25.93 -30.76 -4.38
CA GLY A 412 26.66 -32.02 -4.32
C GLY A 412 25.86 -33.18 -3.74
N ASP A 413 25.22 -32.99 -2.57
CA ASP A 413 24.36 -34.02 -1.97
C ASP A 413 23.14 -34.33 -2.85
N VAL A 414 22.54 -33.33 -3.50
CA VAL A 414 21.46 -33.55 -4.47
C VAL A 414 21.92 -34.41 -5.65
N LEU A 415 23.08 -34.12 -6.25
CA LEU A 415 23.63 -34.97 -7.32
C LEU A 415 23.96 -36.39 -6.80
N ALA A 416 24.52 -36.47 -5.59
CA ALA A 416 24.87 -37.74 -4.97
C ALA A 416 23.65 -38.60 -4.63
N HIS A 417 22.52 -37.98 -4.27
CA HIS A 417 21.24 -38.66 -4.07
C HIS A 417 20.77 -39.38 -5.35
N HIS A 418 20.80 -38.68 -6.50
CA HIS A 418 20.35 -39.24 -7.79
C HIS A 418 21.33 -40.21 -8.46
N SER A 419 22.54 -40.36 -7.90
CA SER A 419 23.54 -41.29 -8.42
C SER A 419 23.21 -42.76 -8.16
N SER A 420 23.57 -43.65 -9.09
CA SER A 420 23.10 -45.04 -9.24
C SER A 420 23.49 -46.05 -8.14
N ARG A 421 23.91 -45.59 -6.95
CA ARG A 421 24.12 -46.43 -5.76
C ARG A 421 23.36 -45.87 -4.56
N ARG A 422 22.12 -46.33 -4.38
CA ARG A 422 21.38 -46.16 -3.12
C ARG A 422 22.11 -46.94 -2.02
N ARG A 423 22.56 -46.21 -0.98
CA ARG A 423 23.22 -46.70 0.25
C ARG A 423 24.59 -47.38 0.04
N GLY A 424 25.64 -46.55 -0.03
CA GLY A 424 27.04 -46.94 0.14
C GLY A 424 27.91 -46.80 -1.12
N GLY A 425 28.97 -46.01 -1.04
CA GLY A 425 30.09 -46.06 -2.01
C GLY A 425 29.75 -45.71 -3.47
N GLY A 426 29.01 -44.61 -3.71
CA GLY A 426 28.93 -43.99 -5.04
C GLY A 426 30.15 -43.10 -5.27
N GLY A 427 31.22 -43.65 -5.88
CA GLY A 427 32.44 -42.90 -6.15
C GLY A 427 32.29 -41.87 -7.28
N ARG A 428 33.24 -40.93 -7.36
CA ARG A 428 33.25 -39.75 -8.25
C ARG A 428 32.81 -39.99 -9.71
N ALA A 429 33.08 -41.17 -10.29
CA ALA A 429 32.62 -41.53 -11.63
C ALA A 429 31.08 -41.57 -11.79
N ALA A 430 30.35 -42.02 -10.76
CA ALA A 430 28.89 -42.08 -10.79
C ALA A 430 28.25 -40.68 -10.78
N TRP A 431 28.92 -39.68 -10.19
CA TRP A 431 28.48 -38.29 -10.23
C TRP A 431 28.70 -37.66 -11.60
N VAL A 432 29.82 -37.96 -12.26
CA VAL A 432 30.06 -37.55 -13.64
C VAL A 432 28.97 -38.12 -14.56
N GLU A 433 28.73 -39.42 -14.51
CA GLU A 433 27.67 -40.08 -15.29
C GLU A 433 26.29 -39.48 -15.02
N THR A 434 25.96 -39.22 -13.75
CA THR A 434 24.64 -38.66 -13.37
C THR A 434 24.49 -37.22 -13.84
N ALA A 435 25.54 -36.40 -13.76
CA ALA A 435 25.52 -35.01 -14.21
C ALA A 435 25.46 -34.89 -15.74
N GLN A 436 26.17 -35.76 -16.46
CA GLN A 436 26.07 -35.88 -17.92
C GLN A 436 24.65 -36.29 -18.33
N ARG A 437 24.07 -37.29 -17.66
CA ARG A 437 22.68 -37.72 -17.87
C ARG A 437 21.66 -36.62 -17.56
N PHE A 438 21.94 -35.72 -16.62
CA PHE A 438 21.13 -34.53 -16.37
C PHE A 438 21.24 -33.51 -17.51
N ALA A 439 22.44 -33.27 -18.04
CA ALA A 439 22.68 -32.41 -19.20
C ALA A 439 22.26 -33.02 -20.56
N GLY A 440 21.77 -34.28 -20.59
CA GLY A 440 21.42 -34.95 -21.84
C GLY A 440 22.63 -35.41 -22.68
N ILE A 441 23.81 -35.49 -22.07
CA ILE A 441 25.07 -35.89 -22.72
C ILE A 441 25.31 -37.38 -22.52
N ASP A 442 25.49 -38.12 -23.60
CA ASP A 442 25.99 -39.50 -23.58
C ASP A 442 27.50 -39.51 -23.90
N HIS A 443 28.32 -39.52 -22.84
CA HIS A 443 29.78 -39.48 -22.96
C HIS A 443 30.46 -40.19 -21.79
N ARG A 444 31.35 -41.13 -22.05
CA ARG A 444 32.18 -41.75 -21.01
C ARG A 444 33.36 -40.84 -20.65
N ALA A 445 33.21 -40.04 -19.60
CA ALA A 445 34.30 -39.28 -19.00
C ALA A 445 34.81 -39.92 -17.70
N ALA A 446 36.12 -39.87 -17.48
CA ALA A 446 36.71 -40.21 -16.20
C ALA A 446 36.48 -39.06 -15.19
N PRO A 447 36.27 -39.35 -13.89
CA PRO A 447 36.28 -38.32 -12.86
C PRO A 447 37.67 -37.70 -12.70
N ALA A 448 37.74 -36.55 -12.05
CA ALA A 448 39.01 -35.92 -11.66
C ALA A 448 39.93 -36.93 -10.94
N ALA A 449 41.22 -36.97 -11.28
CA ALA A 449 42.15 -37.91 -10.64
C ALA A 449 42.25 -37.67 -9.12
N SER A 450 42.29 -36.41 -8.70
CA SER A 450 42.24 -35.95 -7.31
C SER A 450 41.21 -34.84 -7.13
N LEU A 451 40.95 -34.41 -5.89
CA LEU A 451 40.12 -33.25 -5.56
C LEU A 451 40.91 -31.93 -5.57
N ALA A 452 42.15 -31.95 -6.05
CA ALA A 452 42.91 -30.73 -6.26
C ALA A 452 42.28 -29.92 -7.41
N PRO A 453 42.16 -28.59 -7.28
CA PRO A 453 41.65 -27.68 -8.33
C PRO A 453 42.25 -27.92 -9.73
N ALA A 454 43.55 -28.25 -9.79
CA ALA A 454 44.26 -28.57 -11.02
C ALA A 454 43.73 -29.82 -11.77
N ALA A 455 43.16 -30.79 -11.06
CA ALA A 455 42.50 -31.96 -11.65
C ALA A 455 40.99 -31.74 -11.84
N VAL A 456 40.34 -31.03 -10.90
CA VAL A 456 38.91 -30.79 -10.92
C VAL A 456 38.49 -29.98 -12.15
N TYR A 457 39.05 -28.78 -12.37
CA TYR A 457 38.53 -27.88 -13.40
C TYR A 457 38.65 -28.43 -14.83
N PRO A 458 39.77 -29.05 -15.25
CA PRO A 458 39.83 -29.76 -16.53
C PRO A 458 38.82 -30.91 -16.65
N SER A 459 38.57 -31.66 -15.56
CA SER A 459 37.60 -32.77 -15.61
C SER A 459 36.17 -32.30 -15.88
N ILE A 460 35.77 -31.11 -15.42
CA ILE A 460 34.45 -30.53 -15.75
C ILE A 460 34.39 -30.19 -17.25
N VAL A 461 35.42 -29.52 -17.78
CA VAL A 461 35.49 -29.20 -19.23
C VAL A 461 35.43 -30.46 -20.08
N GLN A 462 36.13 -31.52 -19.68
CA GLN A 462 36.11 -32.81 -20.37
C GLN A 462 34.75 -33.52 -20.26
N ALA A 463 34.17 -33.60 -19.05
CA ALA A 463 32.91 -34.31 -18.80
C ALA A 463 31.75 -33.79 -19.65
N PHE A 464 31.69 -32.48 -19.87
CA PHE A 464 30.65 -31.82 -20.67
C PHE A 464 31.10 -31.50 -22.11
N GLN A 465 32.20 -32.08 -22.60
CA GLN A 465 32.76 -31.90 -23.96
C GLN A 465 33.05 -30.43 -24.36
N LEU A 466 33.38 -29.57 -23.39
CA LEU A 466 33.51 -28.12 -23.58
C LEU A 466 34.91 -27.69 -24.09
N SER A 467 35.77 -28.62 -24.51
CA SER A 467 37.16 -28.35 -24.88
C SER A 467 37.30 -27.37 -26.05
N GLU A 468 36.44 -27.49 -27.07
CA GLU A 468 36.42 -26.58 -28.23
C GLU A 468 35.91 -25.18 -27.82
N ALA A 469 34.77 -25.12 -27.14
CA ALA A 469 34.22 -23.86 -26.61
C ALA A 469 35.23 -23.13 -25.70
N ARG A 470 35.99 -23.86 -24.88
CA ARG A 470 37.09 -23.31 -24.07
C ARG A 470 38.18 -22.72 -24.95
N ALA A 471 38.63 -23.43 -25.98
CA ALA A 471 39.67 -22.96 -26.89
C ALA A 471 39.25 -21.69 -27.67
N VAL A 472 37.98 -21.61 -28.08
CA VAL A 472 37.42 -20.44 -28.78
C VAL A 472 37.25 -19.23 -27.85
N HIS A 473 36.87 -19.45 -26.58
CA HIS A 473 36.49 -18.36 -25.67
C HIS A 473 37.53 -17.97 -24.61
N VAL A 474 38.68 -18.66 -24.50
CA VAL A 474 39.77 -18.34 -23.56
C VAL A 474 41.06 -18.06 -24.32
N GLY A 475 41.07 -16.93 -25.03
CA GLY A 475 42.26 -16.40 -25.71
C GLY A 475 43.26 -15.74 -24.76
N ALA A 476 44.39 -15.27 -25.31
CA ALA A 476 45.46 -14.64 -24.53
C ALA A 476 45.01 -13.43 -23.68
N ARG A 477 43.99 -12.68 -24.14
CA ARG A 477 43.41 -11.54 -23.41
C ARG A 477 42.67 -12.01 -22.15
N GLU A 478 41.78 -12.99 -22.28
CA GLU A 478 41.07 -13.60 -21.17
C GLU A 478 42.04 -14.25 -20.18
N GLN A 479 43.05 -14.98 -20.67
CA GLN A 479 44.07 -15.57 -19.82
C GLN A 479 44.81 -14.52 -19.00
N ARG A 480 45.09 -13.34 -19.57
CA ARG A 480 45.68 -12.20 -18.85
C ARG A 480 44.71 -11.64 -17.81
N TYR A 481 43.49 -11.30 -18.20
CA TYR A 481 42.46 -10.76 -17.32
C TYR A 481 42.18 -11.64 -16.09
N TYR A 482 42.08 -12.96 -16.27
CA TYR A 482 41.88 -13.88 -15.15
C TYR A 482 43.18 -14.17 -14.36
N SER A 483 44.36 -13.87 -14.91
CA SER A 483 45.63 -13.88 -14.14
C SER A 483 45.78 -12.66 -13.22
N GLU A 484 45.06 -11.57 -13.49
CA GLU A 484 45.00 -10.35 -12.66
C GLU A 484 44.10 -10.49 -11.42
N PHE A 485 43.66 -11.72 -11.07
CA PHE A 485 42.97 -12.07 -9.82
C PHE A 485 43.88 -12.93 -8.90
N PRO A 486 44.93 -12.36 -8.29
CA PRO A 486 46.15 -13.13 -8.02
C PRO A 486 46.12 -14.15 -6.86
N PRO A 487 45.20 -14.10 -5.87
CA PRO A 487 45.03 -15.21 -4.93
C PRO A 487 44.44 -16.48 -5.59
N ALA A 488 43.61 -16.30 -6.62
CA ALA A 488 42.71 -17.35 -7.12
C ALA A 488 43.12 -17.97 -8.47
N THR A 489 44.19 -17.50 -9.11
CA THR A 489 44.73 -18.12 -10.33
C THR A 489 46.25 -18.31 -10.33
N GLY A 490 47.00 -17.65 -9.43
CA GLY A 490 48.46 -17.74 -9.37
C GLY A 490 49.02 -19.15 -9.07
N ARG A 491 48.18 -20.07 -8.56
CA ARG A 491 48.53 -21.49 -8.33
C ARG A 491 48.11 -22.43 -9.46
N LEU A 492 47.38 -21.96 -10.48
CA LEU A 492 46.94 -22.78 -11.61
C LEU A 492 47.76 -22.47 -12.87
N THR A 493 48.21 -23.52 -13.56
CA THR A 493 49.01 -23.41 -14.79
C THR A 493 48.35 -24.18 -15.95
N GLY A 494 48.72 -23.82 -17.19
CA GLY A 494 48.26 -24.48 -18.42
C GLY A 494 46.75 -24.69 -18.49
N ALA A 495 46.35 -25.91 -18.90
CA ALA A 495 44.96 -26.30 -19.11
C ALA A 495 44.05 -26.14 -17.88
N ALA A 496 44.59 -26.19 -16.65
CA ALA A 496 43.81 -25.97 -15.43
C ALA A 496 43.42 -24.50 -15.24
N ARG A 497 44.32 -23.57 -15.57
CA ARG A 497 44.05 -22.13 -15.56
C ARG A 497 43.02 -21.75 -16.64
N GLU A 498 43.15 -22.34 -17.83
CA GLU A 498 42.20 -22.14 -18.93
C GLU A 498 40.80 -22.69 -18.61
N ALA A 499 40.74 -23.88 -18.01
CA ALA A 499 39.49 -24.46 -17.56
C ALA A 499 38.82 -23.58 -16.49
N TYR A 500 39.55 -23.14 -15.46
CA TYR A 500 39.03 -22.23 -14.44
C TYR A 500 38.48 -20.93 -15.03
N ALA A 501 39.25 -20.27 -15.91
CA ALA A 501 38.83 -19.06 -16.61
C ALA A 501 37.52 -19.25 -17.40
N PHE A 502 37.39 -20.38 -18.10
CA PHE A 502 36.18 -20.72 -18.84
C PHE A 502 34.97 -20.98 -17.94
N LEU A 503 35.14 -21.81 -16.90
CA LEU A 503 34.07 -22.10 -15.92
C LEU A 503 33.57 -20.82 -15.25
N LEU A 504 34.47 -19.89 -14.93
CA LEU A 504 34.14 -18.58 -14.35
C LEU A 504 33.40 -17.69 -15.36
N ARG A 505 33.93 -17.55 -16.60
CA ARG A 505 33.34 -16.72 -17.67
C ARG A 505 31.88 -17.08 -17.95
N PHE A 506 31.58 -18.38 -18.06
CA PHE A 506 30.23 -18.87 -18.40
C PHE A 506 29.34 -19.13 -17.16
N ARG A 507 29.86 -18.86 -15.96
CA ARG A 507 29.21 -19.07 -14.65
C ARG A 507 28.74 -20.52 -14.45
N LEU A 508 29.60 -21.48 -14.78
CA LEU A 508 29.32 -22.92 -14.64
C LEU A 508 29.32 -23.40 -13.17
N GLY A 509 29.70 -22.54 -12.21
CA GLY A 509 29.37 -22.67 -10.78
C GLY A 509 27.96 -22.19 -10.39
N ALA A 510 27.10 -21.87 -11.37
CA ALA A 510 25.77 -21.29 -11.22
C ALA A 510 25.73 -20.11 -10.22
N ALA A 511 26.29 -18.98 -10.68
CA ALA A 511 26.38 -17.68 -10.02
C ALA A 511 27.22 -17.57 -8.73
N GLU A 512 27.64 -18.68 -8.12
CA GLU A 512 28.62 -18.68 -7.02
C GLU A 512 30.05 -18.45 -7.53
N LEU A 513 30.93 -17.99 -6.63
CA LEU A 513 32.38 -18.07 -6.85
C LEU A 513 32.82 -19.53 -6.90
N LEU A 514 33.71 -19.87 -7.83
CA LEU A 514 34.36 -21.18 -7.84
C LEU A 514 35.25 -21.31 -6.58
N PRO A 515 35.39 -22.53 -6.00
CA PRO A 515 36.27 -22.74 -4.87
C PRO A 515 37.69 -22.21 -5.12
N PRO A 516 38.34 -21.57 -4.13
CA PRO A 516 39.67 -21.01 -4.33
C PRO A 516 40.67 -22.14 -4.64
N PRO A 517 41.68 -21.90 -5.50
CA PRO A 517 42.59 -22.94 -5.99
C PRO A 517 43.63 -23.36 -4.95
N ASP A 518 43.59 -22.76 -3.76
CA ASP A 518 44.62 -22.83 -2.73
C ASP A 518 44.45 -24.02 -1.79
N ARG A 519 43.27 -24.66 -1.82
CA ARG A 519 42.93 -25.90 -1.12
C ARG A 519 42.33 -26.94 -2.06
N SER A 520 42.32 -28.20 -1.62
CA SER A 520 41.48 -29.23 -2.24
C SER A 520 39.99 -28.95 -1.97
N LEU A 521 39.15 -29.39 -2.90
CA LEU A 521 37.70 -29.40 -2.74
C LEU A 521 37.27 -30.59 -1.87
N SER A 522 36.10 -30.49 -1.23
CA SER A 522 35.41 -31.68 -0.75
C SER A 522 34.84 -32.50 -1.92
N GLU A 523 34.42 -33.74 -1.63
CA GLU A 523 33.72 -34.55 -2.64
C GLU A 523 32.36 -33.93 -3.01
N GLU A 524 31.67 -33.35 -2.04
CA GLU A 524 30.41 -32.63 -2.21
C GLU A 524 30.58 -31.35 -3.05
N GLU A 525 31.68 -30.60 -2.88
CA GLU A 525 31.98 -29.44 -3.74
C GLU A 525 32.26 -29.85 -5.19
N TYR A 526 32.95 -30.97 -5.41
CA TYR A 526 33.17 -31.51 -6.75
C TYR A 526 31.86 -31.96 -7.41
N ALA A 527 31.02 -32.69 -6.68
CA ALA A 527 29.67 -33.05 -7.12
C ALA A 527 28.81 -31.80 -7.39
N GLY A 528 28.92 -30.76 -6.56
CA GLY A 528 28.22 -29.49 -6.72
C GLY A 528 28.62 -28.74 -7.99
N LEU A 529 29.89 -28.79 -8.39
CA LEU A 529 30.36 -28.21 -9.67
C LEU A 529 29.84 -29.00 -10.86
N LEU A 530 29.86 -30.33 -10.81
CA LEU A 530 29.25 -31.18 -11.85
C LEU A 530 27.75 -30.88 -12.01
N PHE A 531 27.01 -30.77 -10.91
CA PHE A 531 25.59 -30.40 -10.93
C PHE A 531 25.37 -29.00 -11.49
N SER A 532 26.15 -28.02 -11.05
CA SER A 532 26.04 -26.62 -11.51
C SER A 532 26.30 -26.46 -13.01
N ALA A 533 27.28 -27.20 -13.54
CA ALA A 533 27.54 -27.27 -14.98
C ALA A 533 26.36 -27.90 -15.73
N ALA A 534 25.81 -29.02 -15.24
CA ALA A 534 24.65 -29.67 -15.86
C ALA A 534 23.38 -28.80 -15.87
N VAL A 535 23.12 -28.06 -14.79
CA VAL A 535 22.03 -27.06 -14.71
C VAL A 535 22.22 -25.97 -15.76
N ARG A 536 23.44 -25.45 -15.91
CA ARG A 536 23.74 -24.36 -16.83
C ARG A 536 23.71 -24.79 -18.31
N LEU A 537 23.94 -26.07 -18.60
CA LEU A 537 24.02 -26.65 -19.95
C LEU A 537 22.70 -27.29 -20.41
N LEU A 538 21.58 -26.65 -20.08
CA LEU A 538 20.24 -26.81 -20.70
C LEU A 538 19.38 -28.01 -20.24
N GLY A 539 19.82 -28.81 -19.26
CA GLY A 539 19.04 -29.96 -18.78
C GLY A 539 18.13 -29.71 -17.56
N VAL A 540 18.47 -28.76 -16.70
CA VAL A 540 17.80 -28.54 -15.40
C VAL A 540 17.56 -27.06 -15.16
N THR A 541 16.35 -26.70 -14.74
CA THR A 541 15.96 -25.31 -14.44
C THR A 541 15.66 -25.14 -12.95
N GLU A 542 16.12 -24.03 -12.37
CA GLU A 542 15.64 -23.56 -11.06
C GLU A 542 14.37 -22.75 -11.25
N VAL A 543 13.37 -23.02 -10.41
CA VAL A 543 12.10 -22.28 -10.36
C VAL A 543 11.85 -21.82 -8.93
N SER A 544 11.20 -20.67 -8.77
CA SER A 544 10.76 -20.13 -7.48
C SER A 544 9.24 -19.97 -7.44
N GLY A 545 8.67 -20.06 -6.25
CA GLY A 545 7.24 -19.85 -6.03
C GLY A 545 6.88 -19.77 -4.55
N ARG A 546 5.61 -19.55 -4.25
CA ARG A 546 5.05 -19.63 -2.89
C ARG A 546 4.27 -20.94 -2.72
N PHE A 547 4.47 -21.67 -1.63
CA PHE A 547 3.64 -22.83 -1.29
C PHE A 547 2.15 -22.41 -1.18
N VAL A 548 1.24 -23.24 -1.68
CA VAL A 548 -0.21 -22.99 -1.69
C VAL A 548 -0.89 -24.04 -0.82
N SER A 549 -0.81 -25.31 -1.24
CA SER A 549 -1.44 -26.46 -0.59
C SER A 549 -0.67 -27.73 -0.92
N ARG A 550 -1.07 -28.86 -0.33
CA ARG A 550 -0.67 -30.19 -0.79
C ARG A 550 -1.91 -31.04 -1.00
N GLU A 551 -1.99 -31.66 -2.16
CA GLU A 551 -3.09 -32.53 -2.58
C GLU A 551 -2.48 -33.87 -3.01
N GLY A 552 -2.55 -34.87 -2.12
CA GLY A 552 -1.88 -36.16 -2.30
C GLY A 552 -0.35 -36.05 -2.40
N ALA A 553 0.19 -36.47 -3.54
CA ALA A 553 1.63 -36.38 -3.85
C ALA A 553 2.05 -35.02 -4.43
N ASN A 554 1.11 -34.16 -4.81
CA ASN A 554 1.41 -32.86 -5.41
C ASN A 554 1.49 -31.78 -4.33
N VAL A 555 2.61 -31.07 -4.31
CA VAL A 555 2.75 -29.77 -3.65
C VAL A 555 2.35 -28.70 -4.67
N TRP A 556 1.38 -27.86 -4.34
CA TRP A 556 1.00 -26.74 -5.19
C TRP A 556 1.82 -25.51 -4.82
N ALA A 557 2.30 -24.80 -5.84
CA ALA A 557 2.98 -23.52 -5.69
C ALA A 557 2.42 -22.47 -6.65
N ARG A 558 2.45 -21.19 -6.27
CA ARG A 558 2.16 -20.05 -7.16
C ARG A 558 3.49 -19.44 -7.61
N THR A 559 3.72 -19.39 -8.92
CA THR A 559 4.88 -18.76 -9.57
C THR A 559 4.43 -17.52 -10.37
N ALA A 560 5.35 -16.86 -11.06
CA ALA A 560 5.02 -15.74 -11.95
C ALA A 560 4.12 -16.17 -13.13
N GLU A 561 4.18 -17.44 -13.50
CA GLU A 561 3.40 -18.07 -14.58
C GLU A 561 2.07 -18.67 -14.11
N GLY A 562 1.74 -18.57 -12.82
CA GLY A 562 0.48 -19.05 -12.23
C GLY A 562 0.65 -20.21 -11.23
N ARG A 563 -0.43 -20.97 -11.00
CA ARG A 563 -0.43 -22.12 -10.07
C ARG A 563 0.13 -23.37 -10.76
N VAL A 564 1.21 -23.93 -10.21
CA VAL A 564 1.89 -25.13 -10.72
C VAL A 564 1.84 -26.27 -9.71
N GLY A 565 1.61 -27.49 -10.20
CA GLY A 565 1.67 -28.71 -9.40
C GLY A 565 3.07 -29.32 -9.43
N LEU A 566 3.64 -29.56 -8.26
CA LEU A 566 4.96 -30.16 -8.06
C LEU A 566 4.77 -31.60 -7.56
N PRO A 567 4.96 -32.63 -8.41
CA PRO A 567 4.95 -34.00 -7.94
C PRO A 567 6.17 -34.22 -7.03
N VAL A 568 5.92 -34.39 -5.73
CA VAL A 568 6.98 -34.64 -4.75
C VAL A 568 7.02 -36.12 -4.38
N ASP A 569 8.11 -36.76 -4.78
CA ASP A 569 8.49 -38.09 -4.33
C ASP A 569 8.87 -38.06 -2.83
N PRO A 570 8.45 -39.03 -1.99
CA PRO A 570 8.95 -39.19 -0.62
C PRO A 570 10.47 -39.35 -0.50
N ASP A 571 11.16 -39.78 -1.56
CA ASP A 571 12.63 -39.79 -1.66
C ASP A 571 13.20 -38.47 -2.24
N LEU A 572 12.44 -37.39 -2.41
CA LEU A 572 12.98 -36.11 -2.92
C LEU A 572 13.98 -35.49 -1.91
N PRO A 573 15.18 -35.03 -2.33
CA PRO A 573 16.05 -34.21 -1.50
C PRO A 573 15.37 -32.90 -1.08
N LEU A 574 15.26 -32.69 0.24
CA LEU A 574 14.70 -31.47 0.81
C LEU A 574 15.73 -30.69 1.63
N ALA A 575 15.66 -29.35 1.60
CA ALA A 575 16.47 -28.49 2.46
C ALA A 575 15.74 -27.25 2.98
N ARG A 576 16.27 -26.67 4.04
CA ARG A 576 15.98 -25.30 4.48
C ARG A 576 17.19 -24.42 4.22
N ARG A 577 16.99 -23.27 3.60
CA ARG A 577 18.05 -22.27 3.43
C ARG A 577 17.91 -21.19 4.50
N VAL A 578 18.97 -20.92 5.25
CA VAL A 578 19.06 -19.84 6.25
C VAL A 578 20.28 -18.99 5.88
N GLY A 579 20.06 -17.79 5.34
CA GLY A 579 21.14 -16.94 4.81
C GLY A 579 21.90 -17.60 3.64
N ASP A 580 23.21 -17.78 3.78
CA ASP A 580 24.09 -18.50 2.85
C ASP A 580 24.13 -20.02 3.07
N ARG A 581 23.54 -20.51 4.18
CA ARG A 581 23.63 -21.91 4.62
C ARG A 581 22.41 -22.75 4.29
N TRP A 582 22.68 -24.04 4.08
CA TRP A 582 21.72 -25.03 3.64
C TRP A 582 21.67 -26.20 4.63
N PHE A 583 20.48 -26.52 5.10
CA PHE A 583 20.22 -27.56 6.08
C PHE A 583 19.33 -28.61 5.43
N ALA A 584 19.94 -29.70 4.97
CA ALA A 584 19.18 -30.79 4.38
C ALA A 584 18.31 -31.46 5.45
N SER A 585 17.10 -31.85 5.08
CA SER A 585 16.08 -32.35 6.01
C SER A 585 15.33 -33.52 5.42
N SER A 586 15.00 -34.51 6.26
CA SER A 586 14.05 -35.57 5.90
C SER A 586 12.59 -35.11 5.86
N SER A 587 12.30 -33.89 6.30
CA SER A 587 10.98 -33.29 6.17
C SER A 587 10.98 -31.76 6.18
N LEU A 588 10.03 -31.17 5.46
CA LEU A 588 9.75 -29.73 5.50
C LEU A 588 8.32 -29.51 5.97
N THR A 589 8.17 -28.86 7.11
CA THR A 589 6.89 -28.28 7.54
C THR A 589 6.71 -26.97 6.79
N LEU A 590 5.70 -26.90 5.93
CA LEU A 590 5.39 -25.76 5.06
C LEU A 590 4.08 -25.10 5.50
N ARG A 591 4.01 -23.78 5.39
CA ARG A 591 2.82 -22.92 5.54
C ARG A 591 2.54 -22.24 4.21
N ALA A 592 1.28 -22.03 3.82
CA ALA A 592 0.99 -21.32 2.56
C ALA A 592 1.69 -19.96 2.55
N GLY A 593 2.25 -19.55 1.41
CA GLY A 593 3.14 -18.39 1.29
C GLY A 593 4.63 -18.66 1.52
N ASP A 594 5.03 -19.83 2.05
CA ASP A 594 6.46 -20.16 2.19
C ASP A 594 7.17 -20.14 0.84
N ARG A 595 8.33 -19.47 0.78
CA ARG A 595 9.12 -19.32 -0.45
C ARG A 595 9.78 -20.66 -0.79
N LEU A 596 9.19 -21.34 -1.76
CA LEU A 596 9.70 -22.57 -2.34
C LEU A 596 10.63 -22.26 -3.50
N ARG A 597 11.64 -23.10 -3.62
CA ARG A 597 12.58 -23.12 -4.73
C ARG A 597 12.86 -24.58 -5.06
N TRP A 598 12.94 -24.93 -6.34
CA TRP A 598 13.19 -26.31 -6.74
C TRP A 598 13.91 -26.38 -8.07
N TRP A 599 14.66 -27.47 -8.27
CA TRP A 599 15.23 -27.82 -9.56
C TRP A 599 14.33 -28.83 -10.27
N LYS A 600 14.07 -28.62 -11.57
CA LYS A 600 13.30 -29.54 -12.40
C LYS A 600 13.94 -29.83 -13.76
N ARG A 601 13.67 -31.03 -14.29
CA ARG A 601 13.92 -31.42 -15.70
C ARG A 601 12.61 -31.90 -16.32
N GLY A 602 12.07 -31.14 -17.27
CA GLY A 602 10.68 -31.34 -17.71
C GLY A 602 9.73 -31.22 -16.52
N ASN A 603 8.98 -32.29 -16.24
CA ASN A 603 8.07 -32.38 -15.08
C ASN A 603 8.70 -33.08 -13.86
N GLN A 604 9.93 -33.61 -13.96
CA GLN A 604 10.59 -34.28 -12.84
C GLN A 604 11.20 -33.25 -11.90
N VAL A 605 10.75 -33.21 -10.64
CA VAL A 605 11.38 -32.43 -9.56
C VAL A 605 12.61 -33.20 -9.06
N LEU A 606 13.75 -32.52 -8.90
CA LEU A 606 15.05 -33.11 -8.55
C LEU A 606 15.49 -32.79 -7.12
N ALA A 607 15.16 -31.60 -6.62
CA ALA A 607 15.25 -31.24 -5.21
C ALA A 607 14.34 -30.04 -4.95
N LEU A 608 13.91 -29.85 -3.70
CA LEU A 608 13.09 -28.72 -3.28
C LEU A 608 13.59 -28.17 -1.96
N TRP A 609 13.58 -26.85 -1.81
CA TRP A 609 13.91 -26.21 -0.55
C TRP A 609 12.97 -25.06 -0.22
N VAL A 610 12.90 -24.75 1.07
CA VAL A 610 12.24 -23.56 1.58
C VAL A 610 13.29 -22.55 2.04
N GLU A 611 13.12 -21.29 1.66
CA GLU A 611 13.92 -20.19 2.22
C GLU A 611 13.31 -19.80 3.57
N LEU A 612 14.04 -20.11 4.66
CA LEU A 612 13.69 -19.66 6.00
C LEU A 612 14.08 -18.19 6.14
N ASP A 613 13.08 -17.34 6.01
CA ASP A 613 13.19 -15.93 6.41
C ASP A 613 13.02 -15.83 7.94
N PRO A 614 14.01 -15.30 8.69
CA PRO A 614 13.91 -15.17 10.14
C PRO A 614 12.85 -14.16 10.60
N ALA A 615 12.29 -13.33 9.72
CA ALA A 615 11.26 -12.32 10.02
C ALA A 615 9.82 -12.88 10.18
N GLY A 616 9.67 -14.09 10.74
CA GLY A 616 8.36 -14.68 11.10
C GLY A 616 7.63 -15.49 10.01
N PRO A 617 6.34 -15.82 10.19
CA PRO A 617 5.55 -16.66 9.28
C PRO A 617 4.91 -15.90 8.09
N SER A 618 4.57 -16.68 7.06
CA SER A 618 4.65 -16.39 5.62
C SER A 618 4.01 -15.14 5.01
N PHE A 619 2.96 -14.56 5.58
CA PHE A 619 2.27 -13.40 4.97
C PHE A 619 2.50 -12.08 5.66
N GLU A 620 2.73 -12.10 6.97
CA GLU A 620 3.16 -10.90 7.68
C GLU A 620 4.63 -10.54 7.30
N ARG A 621 5.41 -11.49 6.75
CA ARG A 621 6.82 -11.33 6.27
C ARG A 621 7.05 -10.14 5.32
N GLU A 622 6.06 -9.78 4.50
CA GLU A 622 6.23 -8.75 3.47
C GLU A 622 5.69 -7.37 3.90
N SER A 623 5.21 -7.25 5.15
CA SER A 623 4.94 -5.96 5.78
C SER A 623 6.13 -5.51 6.64
N SER A 624 6.78 -4.43 6.23
CA SER A 624 7.61 -3.59 7.12
C SER A 624 6.81 -3.01 8.30
N TRP A 625 5.50 -3.16 8.28
CA TRP A 625 4.54 -2.78 9.32
C TRP A 625 4.27 -3.87 10.35
N THR A 626 4.72 -5.11 10.12
CA THR A 626 4.43 -6.26 10.99
C THR A 626 5.18 -6.17 12.30
N GLU A 627 6.47 -5.91 12.27
CA GLU A 627 7.31 -5.78 13.47
C GLU A 627 7.87 -4.36 13.52
N TRP A 628 7.78 -3.71 14.67
CA TRP A 628 8.17 -2.31 14.79
C TRP A 628 8.88 -2.00 16.11
N VAL A 629 9.83 -1.08 16.01
CA VAL A 629 10.53 -0.48 17.15
C VAL A 629 10.18 0.99 17.21
N ARG A 630 9.70 1.47 18.36
CA ARG A 630 9.48 2.90 18.61
C ARG A 630 10.26 3.35 19.82
N ARG A 631 10.89 4.52 19.72
CA ARG A 631 11.60 5.20 20.80
C ARG A 631 10.93 6.54 21.06
N VAL A 632 10.71 6.87 22.31
CA VAL A 632 10.07 8.13 22.71
C VAL A 632 10.53 8.50 24.12
N SER A 633 10.82 9.78 24.35
CA SER A 633 11.20 10.26 25.69
C SER A 633 9.98 10.43 26.59
N GLY A 634 10.18 10.35 27.91
CA GLY A 634 9.14 10.59 28.90
C GLY A 634 8.51 11.98 28.76
N ARG A 635 9.30 12.98 28.37
CA ARG A 635 8.83 14.35 28.09
C ARG A 635 7.96 14.42 26.84
N GLU A 636 8.33 13.71 25.78
CA GLU A 636 7.53 13.66 24.55
C GLU A 636 6.20 12.92 24.79
N LEU A 637 6.21 11.82 25.54
CA LEU A 637 4.99 11.17 26.00
C LEU A 637 4.11 12.11 26.86
N ALA A 638 4.71 12.88 27.78
CA ALA A 638 3.97 13.85 28.58
C ALA A 638 3.32 14.94 27.70
N ARG A 639 4.01 15.46 26.68
CA ARG A 639 3.43 16.42 25.72
C ARG A 639 2.22 15.84 24.99
N ARG A 640 2.33 14.63 24.43
CA ARG A 640 1.21 13.93 23.75
C ARG A 640 0.01 13.70 24.66
N MET A 641 0.26 13.49 25.95
CA MET A 641 -0.75 13.20 26.96
C MET A 641 -1.18 14.42 27.79
N ALA A 642 -0.70 15.64 27.51
CA ALA A 642 -0.98 16.84 28.32
C ALA A 642 -2.48 17.20 28.43
N ALA A 643 -3.29 16.78 27.44
CA ALA A 643 -4.75 16.91 27.49
C ALA A 643 -5.44 15.89 28.43
N ARG A 644 -4.74 14.80 28.79
CA ARG A 644 -5.25 13.65 29.57
C ARG A 644 -4.69 13.60 31.00
N VAL A 645 -3.42 13.95 31.21
CA VAL A 645 -2.72 13.86 32.50
C VAL A 645 -1.79 15.04 32.72
N SER A 646 -1.70 15.52 33.95
CA SER A 646 -0.76 16.57 34.36
C SER A 646 0.66 16.01 34.51
N GLY A 647 1.66 16.80 34.12
CA GLY A 647 3.07 16.45 34.26
C GLY A 647 3.92 17.01 33.12
N THR A 648 5.22 17.08 33.33
CA THR A 648 6.23 17.47 32.33
C THR A 648 7.04 16.29 31.80
N GLU A 649 7.06 15.16 32.52
CA GLU A 649 7.80 13.96 32.13
C GLU A 649 7.10 12.68 32.63
N VAL A 650 6.79 11.76 31.72
CA VAL A 650 6.41 10.38 32.06
C VAL A 650 7.63 9.66 32.63
N ARG A 651 7.54 9.29 33.90
CA ARG A 651 8.62 8.63 34.65
C ARG A 651 8.56 7.12 34.53
N ASP A 652 7.37 6.55 34.46
CA ASP A 652 7.17 5.11 34.33
C ASP A 652 5.88 4.75 33.60
N LEU A 653 5.84 3.54 33.05
CA LEU A 653 4.68 2.93 32.41
C LEU A 653 4.49 1.54 33.03
N VAL A 654 3.25 1.20 33.39
CA VAL A 654 2.96 -0.11 34.02
C VAL A 654 1.78 -0.77 33.31
N VAL A 655 2.02 -1.94 32.72
CA VAL A 655 0.97 -2.79 32.17
C VAL A 655 0.10 -3.29 33.31
N ALA A 656 -1.15 -2.82 33.39
CA ALA A 656 -2.11 -3.25 34.41
C ALA A 656 -2.86 -4.51 33.97
N LYS A 657 -3.17 -4.64 32.66
CA LYS A 657 -3.88 -5.80 32.11
C LYS A 657 -3.46 -6.07 30.67
N ARG A 658 -3.26 -7.36 30.35
CA ARG A 658 -3.23 -7.86 28.96
C ARG A 658 -4.48 -8.66 28.65
N SER A 659 -4.88 -8.66 27.39
CA SER A 659 -5.95 -9.54 26.89
C SER A 659 -5.43 -10.96 26.61
N PRO A 660 -6.31 -11.93 26.32
CA PRO A 660 -5.93 -13.24 25.79
C PRO A 660 -5.29 -13.21 24.39
N SER A 661 -5.27 -12.07 23.69
CA SER A 661 -4.46 -11.89 22.46
C SER A 661 -3.06 -11.33 22.75
N GLY A 662 -2.73 -11.05 24.02
CA GLY A 662 -1.45 -10.48 24.45
C GLY A 662 -1.37 -8.96 24.39
N ARG A 663 -2.39 -8.26 23.87
CA ARG A 663 -2.44 -6.79 23.78
C ARG A 663 -2.49 -6.13 25.16
N VAL A 664 -1.83 -4.98 25.30
CA VAL A 664 -1.94 -4.12 26.50
C VAL A 664 -3.29 -3.38 26.44
N ILE A 665 -4.26 -3.84 27.23
CA ILE A 665 -5.62 -3.29 27.23
C ILE A 665 -5.91 -2.38 28.43
N GLU A 666 -5.09 -2.44 29.48
CA GLU A 666 -5.06 -1.43 30.53
C GLU A 666 -3.60 -1.10 30.90
N MET A 667 -3.27 0.19 30.96
CA MET A 667 -1.92 0.66 31.25
C MET A 667 -1.95 1.89 32.16
N ARG A 668 -1.18 1.86 33.24
CA ARG A 668 -0.95 3.02 34.10
C ARG A 668 0.22 3.83 33.56
N VAL A 669 0.03 5.13 33.43
CA VAL A 669 1.06 6.11 33.06
C VAL A 669 1.37 6.92 34.32
N VAL A 670 2.64 6.93 34.74
CA VAL A 670 3.13 7.64 35.92
C VAL A 670 3.95 8.82 35.46
N THR A 671 3.51 10.05 35.75
CA THR A 671 4.27 11.27 35.46
C THR A 671 5.06 11.73 36.69
N ASP A 672 5.71 12.87 36.56
CA ASP A 672 6.29 13.65 37.64
C ASP A 672 5.27 14.34 38.57
N ALA A 673 3.98 14.39 38.20
CA ALA A 673 2.94 15.12 38.93
C ALA A 673 1.64 14.33 39.20
N ALA A 674 1.33 13.29 38.42
CA ALA A 674 0.07 12.55 38.50
C ALA A 674 0.18 11.13 37.92
N GLU A 675 -0.82 10.30 38.18
CA GLU A 675 -0.99 9.01 37.52
C GLU A 675 -2.34 8.95 36.80
N ILE A 676 -2.39 8.25 35.66
CA ILE A 676 -3.63 7.94 34.93
C ILE A 676 -3.63 6.48 34.48
N THR A 677 -4.80 5.85 34.46
CA THR A 677 -5.00 4.56 33.81
C THR A 677 -5.66 4.77 32.45
N LEU A 678 -4.98 4.36 31.40
CA LEU A 678 -5.48 4.30 30.03
C LEU A 678 -6.06 2.91 29.76
N LYS A 679 -7.11 2.82 28.94
CA LYS A 679 -7.78 1.56 28.56
C LYS A 679 -8.01 1.47 27.06
N GLY A 680 -7.90 0.26 26.51
CA GLY A 680 -8.10 -0.03 25.08
C GLY A 680 -7.37 0.96 24.17
N PHE A 681 -8.08 1.50 23.19
CA PHE A 681 -7.55 2.40 22.16
C PHE A 681 -6.86 3.66 22.70
N ASP A 682 -7.22 4.14 23.90
CA ASP A 682 -6.50 5.28 24.52
C ASP A 682 -5.03 4.93 24.83
N VAL A 683 -4.70 3.66 25.12
CA VAL A 683 -3.30 3.20 25.26
C VAL A 683 -2.54 3.41 23.95
N ARG A 684 -3.12 2.95 22.84
CA ARG A 684 -2.54 3.07 21.49
C ARG A 684 -2.34 4.52 21.09
N GLN A 685 -3.38 5.35 21.27
CA GLN A 685 -3.36 6.75 20.86
C GLN A 685 -2.39 7.58 21.70
N ALA A 686 -2.39 7.42 23.02
CA ALA A 686 -1.58 8.22 23.93
C ALA A 686 -0.07 8.00 23.76
N LEU A 687 0.32 6.79 23.37
CA LEU A 687 1.72 6.43 23.08
C LEU A 687 2.10 6.65 21.60
N GLU A 688 1.11 6.87 20.72
CA GLU A 688 1.21 6.85 19.26
C GLU A 688 1.89 5.58 18.70
N VAL A 689 1.60 4.43 19.30
CA VAL A 689 2.11 3.14 18.84
C VAL A 689 1.25 2.56 17.71
N PRO A 690 1.83 1.82 16.75
CA PRO A 690 1.06 1.24 15.65
C PRO A 690 -0.03 0.23 16.08
N GLU A 691 0.16 -0.46 17.19
CA GLU A 691 -0.69 -1.54 17.75
C GLU A 691 -0.52 -1.57 19.30
N MET A 692 -1.40 -2.27 20.01
CA MET A 692 -1.32 -2.53 21.46
C MET A 692 -0.58 -3.82 21.83
N LEU A 693 -0.26 -4.66 20.85
CA LEU A 693 0.54 -5.88 20.99
C LEU A 693 2.04 -5.53 21.03
N PHE A 694 2.48 -5.02 22.18
CA PHE A 694 3.86 -4.63 22.41
C PHE A 694 4.39 -5.04 23.79
N THR A 695 5.71 -5.09 23.89
CA THR A 695 6.49 -4.94 25.12
C THR A 695 7.25 -3.61 25.07
N PHE A 696 7.80 -3.17 26.19
CA PHE A 696 8.71 -2.03 26.21
C PHE A 696 9.78 -2.23 27.28
N SER A 697 10.88 -1.50 27.13
CA SER A 697 11.87 -1.28 28.17
C SER A 697 12.02 0.22 28.43
N ARG A 698 12.32 0.56 29.69
CA ARG A 698 12.70 1.91 30.09
C ARG A 698 14.22 2.02 30.00
N THR A 699 14.70 2.97 29.22
CA THR A 699 16.13 3.25 28.98
C THR A 699 16.46 4.68 29.44
N LYS A 700 17.75 5.03 29.39
CA LYS A 700 18.17 6.43 29.44
C LYS A 700 18.42 6.90 28.01
N GLY A 701 17.86 8.05 27.65
CA GLY A 701 18.14 8.70 26.36
C GLY A 701 19.55 9.29 26.31
N PRO A 702 19.95 9.86 25.15
CA PRO A 702 21.30 10.38 24.93
C PRO A 702 21.72 11.51 25.89
N GLN A 703 20.76 12.17 26.54
CA GLN A 703 20.99 13.28 27.49
C GLN A 703 20.71 12.85 28.95
N GLY A 704 20.50 11.55 29.19
CA GLY A 704 20.20 10.99 30.51
C GLY A 704 18.72 11.08 30.92
N GLU A 705 17.84 11.59 30.04
CA GLU A 705 16.40 11.64 30.19
C GLU A 705 15.75 10.25 30.20
N VAL A 706 14.50 10.13 30.66
CA VAL A 706 13.77 8.86 30.53
C VAL A 706 13.41 8.63 29.06
N GLU A 707 13.80 7.47 28.53
CA GLU A 707 13.37 6.98 27.21
C GLU A 707 12.59 5.66 27.40
N PHE A 708 11.59 5.43 26.55
CA PHE A 708 10.89 4.15 26.42
C PHE A 708 11.14 3.58 25.02
N VAL A 709 11.60 2.33 24.96
CA VAL A 709 11.80 1.57 23.73
C VAL A 709 10.71 0.51 23.65
N PHE A 710 9.77 0.69 22.75
CA PHE A 710 8.68 -0.24 22.47
C PHE A 710 9.08 -1.21 21.36
N LEU A 711 8.80 -2.50 21.58
CA LEU A 711 8.93 -3.58 20.60
C LEU A 711 7.54 -4.17 20.41
N GLY A 712 6.97 -4.06 19.21
CA GLY A 712 5.59 -4.50 18.98
C GLY A 712 5.36 -5.16 17.64
N ARG A 713 4.19 -5.81 17.53
CA ARG A 713 3.75 -6.54 16.35
C ARG A 713 2.35 -6.11 15.90
N GLY A 714 2.10 -6.16 14.60
CA GLY A 714 0.85 -5.75 13.97
C GLY A 714 0.75 -4.25 13.69
N TRP A 715 -0.27 -3.89 12.92
CA TRP A 715 -0.53 -2.53 12.45
C TRP A 715 -2.03 -2.26 12.36
N GLY A 716 -2.52 -1.37 13.22
CA GLY A 716 -3.93 -0.98 13.31
C GLY A 716 -4.52 -1.23 14.70
N HIS A 717 -5.83 -1.48 14.77
CA HIS A 717 -6.55 -1.66 16.04
C HIS A 717 -6.76 -3.13 16.45
N GLY A 718 -6.48 -4.08 15.54
CA GLY A 718 -6.45 -5.52 15.84
C GLY A 718 -7.79 -6.26 15.83
N VAL A 719 -8.91 -5.59 15.53
CA VAL A 719 -10.27 -6.17 15.61
C VAL A 719 -10.80 -6.54 14.22
N GLY A 720 -11.62 -7.59 14.11
CA GLY A 720 -12.28 -7.99 12.86
C GLY A 720 -11.31 -8.56 11.82
N LEU A 721 -11.58 -8.36 10.53
CA LEU A 721 -10.85 -9.03 9.45
C LEU A 721 -9.40 -8.54 9.35
N CYS A 722 -8.44 -9.46 9.45
CA CYS A 722 -7.03 -9.17 9.19
C CYS A 722 -6.75 -9.25 7.68
N GLN A 723 -6.40 -8.15 7.03
CA GLN A 723 -6.15 -8.09 5.57
C GLN A 723 -5.06 -9.08 5.12
N ASN A 724 -3.91 -9.11 5.82
CA ASN A 724 -2.84 -10.06 5.53
C ASN A 724 -3.23 -11.52 5.86
N GLY A 725 -4.08 -11.73 6.85
CA GLY A 725 -4.60 -13.05 7.20
C GLY A 725 -5.63 -13.57 6.20
N ALA A 726 -6.55 -12.72 5.74
CA ALA A 726 -7.52 -13.00 4.69
C ALA A 726 -6.82 -13.36 3.36
N TYR A 727 -5.77 -12.62 2.99
CA TYR A 727 -4.91 -12.96 1.86
C TYR A 727 -4.24 -14.32 2.03
N GLY A 728 -3.69 -14.61 3.21
CA GLY A 728 -3.10 -15.92 3.50
C GLY A 728 -4.09 -17.08 3.44
N MET A 729 -5.32 -16.87 3.92
CA MET A 729 -6.42 -17.84 3.82
C MET A 729 -6.85 -18.07 2.36
N ALA A 730 -6.95 -17.01 1.55
CA ALA A 730 -7.25 -17.12 0.12
C ALA A 730 -6.15 -17.89 -0.63
N LEU A 731 -4.87 -17.63 -0.33
CA LEU A 731 -3.74 -18.39 -0.87
C LEU A 731 -3.72 -19.86 -0.43
N ALA A 732 -4.34 -20.20 0.69
CA ALA A 732 -4.58 -21.59 1.10
C ALA A 732 -5.84 -22.22 0.46
N GLY A 733 -6.54 -21.49 -0.42
CA GLY A 733 -7.74 -21.94 -1.14
C GLY A 733 -9.07 -21.64 -0.44
N SER A 734 -9.09 -20.78 0.59
CA SER A 734 -10.34 -20.37 1.25
C SER A 734 -11.13 -19.43 0.35
N THR A 735 -12.43 -19.70 0.18
CA THR A 735 -13.37 -18.78 -0.49
C THR A 735 -13.64 -17.55 0.38
N TYR A 736 -14.09 -16.47 -0.24
CA TYR A 736 -14.40 -15.21 0.45
C TYR A 736 -15.39 -15.40 1.61
N ASP A 737 -16.39 -16.27 1.44
CA ASP A 737 -17.41 -16.54 2.45
C ASP A 737 -16.89 -17.41 3.61
N ALA A 738 -15.87 -18.24 3.38
CA ALA A 738 -15.14 -18.93 4.45
C ALA A 738 -14.25 -17.95 5.24
N ILE A 739 -13.55 -17.04 4.55
CA ILE A 739 -12.75 -15.98 5.17
C ILE A 739 -13.62 -15.07 6.05
N LEU A 740 -14.77 -14.64 5.53
CA LEU A 740 -15.70 -13.78 6.27
C LEU A 740 -16.26 -14.47 7.51
N ARG A 741 -16.70 -15.73 7.44
CA ARG A 741 -17.21 -16.46 8.61
C ARG A 741 -16.13 -16.78 9.65
N HIS A 742 -14.86 -16.84 9.25
CA HIS A 742 -13.72 -16.98 10.18
C HIS A 742 -13.48 -15.69 10.97
N TYR A 743 -13.44 -14.53 10.31
CA TYR A 743 -13.19 -13.25 10.96
C TYR A 743 -14.41 -12.62 11.64
N TYR A 744 -15.61 -13.00 11.22
CA TYR A 744 -16.88 -12.53 11.77
C TYR A 744 -17.78 -13.72 12.13
N PRO A 745 -17.46 -14.50 13.17
CA PRO A 745 -18.22 -15.69 13.53
C PRO A 745 -19.67 -15.35 13.87
N GLY A 746 -20.61 -16.12 13.32
CA GLY A 746 -22.05 -15.96 13.56
C GLY A 746 -22.75 -14.87 12.75
N VAL A 747 -22.08 -14.18 11.82
CA VAL A 747 -22.77 -13.29 10.85
C VAL A 747 -23.35 -14.07 9.69
N GLU A 748 -24.42 -13.53 9.11
CA GLU A 748 -25.02 -14.02 7.88
C GLU A 748 -24.49 -13.22 6.68
N ILE A 749 -24.21 -13.88 5.55
CA ILE A 749 -23.84 -13.22 4.30
C ILE A 749 -25.11 -13.13 3.44
N VAL A 750 -25.65 -11.94 3.27
CA VAL A 750 -26.98 -11.69 2.71
C VAL A 750 -26.97 -10.51 1.73
N ALA A 751 -28.07 -10.33 1.00
CA ALA A 751 -28.24 -9.16 0.13
C ALA A 751 -28.56 -7.90 0.96
N ALA A 752 -27.94 -6.77 0.64
CA ALA A 752 -28.12 -5.50 1.37
C ALA A 752 -29.59 -5.07 1.49
N ALA A 753 -30.41 -5.37 0.48
CA ALA A 753 -31.83 -5.06 0.44
C ALA A 753 -32.68 -5.85 1.48
N SER A 754 -32.17 -6.94 2.05
CA SER A 754 -32.86 -7.69 3.12
C SER A 754 -32.47 -7.24 4.53
N VAL A 755 -31.51 -6.33 4.67
CA VAL A 755 -30.95 -5.89 5.97
C VAL A 755 -31.50 -4.52 6.33
N LYS A 756 -31.89 -4.34 7.60
CA LYS A 756 -32.34 -3.03 8.09
C LYS A 756 -31.13 -2.15 8.44
N PRO A 757 -31.14 -0.85 8.10
CA PRO A 757 -30.22 0.10 8.70
C PRO A 757 -30.33 0.06 10.23
N ALA A 758 -29.21 0.18 10.93
CA ALA A 758 -29.22 0.38 12.37
C ALA A 758 -29.86 1.73 12.71
N ALA A 759 -30.52 1.85 13.87
CA ALA A 759 -31.17 3.10 14.29
C ALA A 759 -30.17 4.23 14.58
N LEU A 760 -28.91 3.89 14.88
CA LEU A 760 -27.77 4.79 15.02
C LEU A 760 -26.53 4.10 14.42
N PRO A 761 -25.61 4.84 13.77
CA PRO A 761 -24.30 4.32 13.38
C PRO A 761 -23.51 3.78 14.58
N SER A 762 -22.66 2.77 14.35
CA SER A 762 -21.63 2.40 15.33
C SER A 762 -20.64 3.57 15.46
N LEU A 763 -20.44 4.09 16.68
CA LEU A 763 -19.56 5.26 16.94
C LEU A 763 -18.20 4.84 17.52
N ARG A 764 -17.68 3.67 17.11
CA ARG A 764 -16.49 3.04 17.70
C ARG A 764 -15.18 3.64 17.22
#